data_AF-A0A4S4EV92-F1
#
_entry.id   AF-A0A4S4EV92-F1
#
_cell.length_a   1.000
_cell.length_b   1.000
_cell.length_c   1.000
_cell.angle_alpha   90.00
_cell.angle_beta   90.00
_cell.angle_gamma   90.00
#
_symmetry.space_group_name_H-M   'P 1'
#
loop_
_entity.id
_entity.type
_entity.pdbx_description
1 polymer ?
#
loop_
_entity_poly.entity_id
_entity_poly.type
_entity_poly.pdbx_seq_one_letter_code
_entity_poly.pdbx_strand_id
1 'polypeptide(L)'
;MAISTTTLHTCTVQHTRIAINRLLNIFQLTAVLARLYYRISHLFLGDVQVLSWVLITISELLFTFLWILSQAFEWRPVVRTAHPENLPAGVEFPGVDVFICTADPTKEPTLEVMNTVLSAMALDYPPEKLGVYISDDGGSPSTLYAVKEAGRFAKCWLPFCRKYGIKIRCPEAFFSPLGDGERLWSEEFKAEEEEIESAYKLFKQNVEKAEGSGAIVVHDRPPHIEVIHDNRKDGISNDDQAKMPLLVYVSREKRPSHPHRFKAGALNALLRVSGIMSNGPYVLVLDCDMYCNDPTSARQAMCFHLDTKISPSLAFVQYPQMFYNVSKNDIYDSEAKSTYMLKWQGMDGLRGPLFTGTGYYLKRKALYGTPNQEDAFLHEPQKNFGLSSKFIASLKSSNHQDTSGKEIQSDAIVDEAKNLATCTFEKGTKWGQEASYSYVSLLESTFTGYLLHCRGWRSVYLYPKKPCFLGCTTVDMKDGLLQLMKWSSGLIQVALSRFSPFTYGISRMSILQSMCYGFLTFSPTYFLANWLHGIVPQLCFLSGIPLYPKVSSPWFVVFAAAYAFSVCQHLYEVYCTGGSIRTWWNEERIGVMRAVTAYFFGCLDVVMKKLGVAKANFRLTNKAIDKEKLEKYEQGKFDFQGADKFMVPLIILTVLNLVCFIGGVKNVIFEGKLEELFAQLLISSWILLITYPVLEEFIPKKGK
;
A
#
# COMPACT_ATOMS: atom_id res chain seq x y z
N MET A 1 -36.02 14.13 28.52
CA MET A 1 -35.45 14.38 27.18
C MET A 1 -34.41 13.30 26.91
N ALA A 2 -34.69 12.37 25.99
CA ALA A 2 -33.70 11.41 25.53
C ALA A 2 -32.64 12.18 24.73
N ILE A 3 -31.39 12.19 25.20
CA ILE A 3 -30.27 12.73 24.44
C ILE A 3 -30.11 11.82 23.24
N SER A 4 -30.47 12.31 22.06
CA SER A 4 -30.16 11.66 20.79
C SER A 4 -28.65 11.39 20.75
N THR A 5 -28.23 10.14 20.91
CA THR A 5 -26.84 9.73 20.74
C THR A 5 -26.47 9.96 19.29
N THR A 6 -25.79 11.06 19.01
CA THR A 6 -25.37 11.44 17.66
C THR A 6 -24.36 10.41 17.16
N THR A 7 -24.63 9.80 16.01
CA THR A 7 -23.78 8.73 15.47
C THR A 7 -22.46 9.30 14.94
N LEU A 8 -21.31 8.81 15.42
CA LEU A 8 -19.99 9.28 14.98
C LEU A 8 -19.61 8.78 13.58
N HIS A 9 -20.16 7.65 13.14
CA HIS A 9 -19.93 7.10 11.83
C HIS A 9 -21.12 6.24 11.36
N THR A 10 -21.28 6.10 10.04
CA THR A 10 -22.25 5.19 9.43
C THR A 10 -21.55 4.06 8.70
N CYS A 11 -22.23 2.91 8.56
CA CYS A 11 -21.72 1.73 7.85
C CYS A 11 -22.86 1.13 7.04
N THR A 12 -22.75 1.18 5.71
CA THR A 12 -23.79 0.75 4.78
C THR A 12 -23.32 -0.47 4.00
N VAL A 13 -24.14 -1.53 3.98
CA VAL A 13 -23.87 -2.74 3.19
C VAL A 13 -24.29 -2.51 1.75
N GLN A 14 -23.44 -2.89 0.78
CA GLN A 14 -23.75 -2.74 -0.65
C GLN A 14 -24.62 -3.90 -1.17
N HIS A 15 -25.91 -3.90 -0.84
CA HIS A 15 -26.84 -5.00 -1.16
C HIS A 15 -26.95 -5.32 -2.66
N THR A 16 -27.05 -4.31 -3.53
CA THR A 16 -27.14 -4.50 -4.98
C THR A 16 -25.92 -5.21 -5.54
N ARG A 17 -24.73 -4.78 -5.12
CA ARG A 17 -23.46 -5.39 -5.53
C ARG A 17 -23.34 -6.83 -5.05
N ILE A 18 -23.76 -7.12 -3.82
CA ILE A 18 -23.81 -8.49 -3.30
C ILE A 18 -24.71 -9.38 -4.16
N ALA A 19 -25.89 -8.90 -4.53
CA ALA A 19 -26.83 -9.68 -5.35
C ALA A 19 -26.24 -9.98 -6.74
N ILE A 20 -25.67 -8.98 -7.42
CA ILE A 20 -25.06 -9.14 -8.74
C ILE A 20 -23.88 -10.12 -8.67
N ASN A 21 -22.96 -9.91 -7.73
CA ASN A 21 -21.80 -10.78 -7.57
C ASN A 21 -22.21 -12.22 -7.28
N ARG A 22 -23.17 -12.45 -6.37
CA ARG A 22 -23.65 -13.81 -6.08
C ARG A 22 -24.22 -14.51 -7.32
N LEU A 23 -24.98 -13.80 -8.15
CA LEU A 23 -25.51 -14.35 -9.41
C LEU A 23 -24.37 -14.72 -10.37
N LEU A 24 -23.44 -13.78 -10.63
CA LEU A 24 -22.28 -14.03 -11.48
C LEU A 24 -21.44 -15.20 -10.98
N ASN A 25 -21.25 -15.30 -9.66
CA ASN A 25 -20.47 -16.36 -9.04
C ASN A 25 -21.12 -17.74 -9.15
N ILE A 26 -22.46 -17.83 -9.12
CA ILE A 26 -23.17 -19.09 -9.37
C ILE A 26 -22.97 -19.54 -10.82
N PHE A 27 -23.09 -18.63 -11.79
CA PHE A 27 -22.85 -18.95 -13.19
C PHE A 27 -21.40 -19.37 -13.43
N GLN A 28 -20.45 -18.62 -12.87
CA GLN A 28 -19.03 -18.93 -12.99
C GLN A 28 -18.67 -20.26 -12.32
N LEU A 29 -19.20 -20.53 -11.13
CA LEU A 29 -19.00 -21.81 -10.45
C LEU A 29 -19.54 -22.98 -11.30
N THR A 30 -20.74 -22.82 -11.85
CA THR A 30 -21.36 -23.85 -12.71
C THR A 30 -20.51 -24.12 -13.95
N ALA A 31 -20.03 -23.06 -14.61
CA ALA A 31 -19.17 -23.18 -15.79
C ALA A 31 -17.82 -23.82 -15.47
N VAL A 32 -17.21 -23.46 -14.33
CA VAL A 32 -15.96 -24.06 -13.84
C VAL A 32 -16.14 -25.54 -13.54
N LEU A 33 -17.21 -25.93 -12.83
CA LEU A 33 -17.49 -27.34 -12.51
C LEU A 33 -17.74 -28.17 -13.77
N ALA A 34 -18.54 -27.66 -14.71
CA ALA A 34 -18.79 -28.31 -15.99
C ALA A 34 -17.50 -28.46 -16.83
N ARG A 35 -16.65 -27.44 -16.85
CA ARG A 35 -15.34 -27.49 -17.50
C ARG A 35 -14.41 -28.53 -16.85
N LEU A 36 -14.35 -28.58 -15.52
CA LEU A 36 -13.54 -29.57 -14.80
C LEU A 36 -14.03 -31.00 -15.06
N TYR A 37 -15.35 -31.21 -15.05
CA TYR A 37 -15.94 -32.48 -15.44
C TYR A 37 -15.53 -32.88 -16.86
N TYR A 38 -15.62 -31.94 -17.82
CA TYR A 38 -15.18 -32.18 -19.19
C TYR A 38 -13.71 -32.58 -19.26
N ARG A 39 -12.81 -31.82 -18.61
CA ARG A 39 -11.36 -32.11 -18.56
C ARG A 39 -11.07 -33.49 -17.99
N ILE A 40 -11.65 -33.82 -16.85
CA ILE A 40 -11.41 -35.09 -16.14
C ILE A 40 -11.96 -36.27 -16.97
N SER A 41 -13.19 -36.16 -17.49
CA SER A 41 -13.82 -37.24 -18.25
C SER A 41 -13.03 -37.59 -19.51
N HIS A 42 -12.57 -36.58 -20.26
CA HIS A 42 -11.80 -36.81 -21.49
C HIS A 42 -10.36 -37.26 -21.21
N LEU A 43 -9.82 -36.98 -20.02
CA LEU A 43 -8.52 -37.51 -19.63
C LEU A 43 -8.56 -39.03 -19.39
N PHE A 44 -9.68 -39.56 -18.88
CA PHE A 44 -9.83 -40.98 -18.56
C PHE A 44 -10.52 -41.80 -19.65
N LEU A 45 -11.45 -41.20 -20.39
CA LEU A 45 -12.32 -41.88 -21.34
C LEU A 45 -12.08 -41.46 -22.79
N GLY A 46 -11.37 -40.35 -23.00
CA GLY A 46 -11.11 -39.78 -24.32
C GLY A 46 -9.72 -40.11 -24.84
N ASP A 47 -9.52 -39.87 -26.13
CA ASP A 47 -8.21 -39.87 -26.77
C ASP A 47 -7.70 -38.43 -26.81
N VAL A 48 -6.91 -38.05 -25.80
CA VAL A 48 -6.32 -36.71 -25.66
C VAL A 48 -4.82 -36.79 -25.47
N GLN A 49 -4.11 -35.75 -25.92
CA GLN A 49 -2.68 -35.63 -25.64
C GLN A 49 -2.46 -35.35 -24.14
N VAL A 50 -2.15 -36.41 -23.39
CA VAL A 50 -2.12 -36.42 -21.91
C VAL A 50 -1.32 -35.26 -21.31
N LEU A 51 -0.10 -35.01 -21.78
CA LEU A 51 0.76 -33.97 -21.21
C LEU A 51 0.12 -32.58 -21.32
N SER A 52 -0.26 -32.18 -22.53
CA SER A 52 -0.88 -30.86 -22.80
C SER A 52 -2.20 -30.71 -22.06
N TRP A 53 -2.99 -31.79 -21.99
CA TRP A 53 -4.28 -31.82 -21.29
C TRP A 53 -4.13 -31.64 -19.78
N VAL A 54 -3.15 -32.31 -19.16
CA VAL A 54 -2.86 -32.18 -17.73
C VAL A 54 -2.33 -30.77 -17.43
N LEU A 55 -1.40 -30.26 -18.23
CA LEU A 55 -0.82 -28.93 -18.01
C LEU A 55 -1.86 -27.81 -18.11
N ILE A 56 -2.76 -27.84 -19.10
CA ILE A 56 -3.82 -26.84 -19.19
C ILE A 56 -4.85 -26.99 -18.07
N THR A 57 -5.14 -28.22 -17.63
CA THR A 57 -6.01 -28.47 -16.48
C THR A 57 -5.40 -27.92 -15.18
N ILE A 58 -4.09 -28.05 -14.97
CA ILE A 58 -3.37 -27.44 -13.84
C ILE A 58 -3.50 -25.91 -13.89
N SER A 59 -3.33 -25.31 -15.06
CA SER A 59 -3.54 -23.87 -15.24
C SER A 59 -4.95 -23.44 -14.83
N GLU A 60 -5.97 -24.15 -15.31
CA GLU A 60 -7.37 -23.87 -15.01
C GLU A 60 -7.67 -24.03 -13.50
N LEU A 61 -7.09 -25.03 -12.84
CA LEU A 61 -7.21 -25.24 -11.40
C LEU A 61 -6.56 -24.11 -10.59
N LEU A 62 -5.39 -23.60 -11.02
CA LEU A 62 -4.74 -22.47 -10.38
C LEU A 62 -5.56 -21.17 -10.51
N PHE A 63 -6.13 -20.91 -11.68
CA PHE A 63 -7.07 -19.81 -11.90
C PHE A 63 -8.29 -19.95 -10.98
N THR A 64 -8.90 -21.15 -10.96
CA THR A 64 -10.06 -21.44 -10.11
C THR A 64 -9.74 -21.30 -8.63
N PHE A 65 -8.59 -21.75 -8.17
CA PHE A 65 -8.16 -21.62 -6.78
C PHE A 65 -8.11 -20.15 -6.34
N LEU A 66 -7.45 -19.29 -7.11
CA LEU A 66 -7.35 -17.86 -6.79
C LEU A 66 -8.71 -17.16 -6.91
N TRP A 67 -9.53 -17.54 -7.90
CA TRP A 67 -10.90 -17.05 -8.02
C TRP A 67 -11.74 -17.44 -6.80
N ILE A 68 -11.66 -18.66 -6.28
CA ILE A 68 -12.38 -19.07 -5.05
C ILE A 68 -11.97 -18.19 -3.87
N LEU A 69 -10.68 -17.89 -3.71
CA LEU A 69 -10.20 -17.05 -2.61
C LEU A 69 -10.67 -15.60 -2.75
N SER A 70 -10.76 -15.07 -3.98
CA SER A 70 -11.22 -13.70 -4.22
C SER A 70 -12.69 -13.50 -3.84
N GLN A 71 -13.50 -14.56 -3.82
CA GLN A 71 -14.93 -14.47 -3.44
C GLN A 71 -15.16 -13.94 -2.03
N ALA A 72 -14.18 -14.09 -1.15
CA ALA A 72 -14.27 -13.56 0.21
C ALA A 72 -14.39 -12.03 0.25
N PHE A 73 -13.79 -11.31 -0.71
CA PHE A 73 -13.93 -9.84 -0.82
C PHE A 73 -15.36 -9.42 -1.18
N GLU A 74 -16.09 -10.27 -1.89
CA GLU A 74 -17.42 -9.93 -2.40
C GLU A 74 -18.54 -10.33 -1.44
N TRP A 75 -18.20 -11.04 -0.35
CA TRP A 75 -19.19 -11.63 0.55
C TRP A 75 -20.10 -10.60 1.22
N ARG A 76 -19.51 -9.49 1.69
CA ARG A 76 -20.21 -8.42 2.40
C ARG A 76 -19.50 -7.07 2.25
N PRO A 77 -19.33 -6.50 1.04
CA PRO A 77 -18.76 -5.17 0.88
C PRO A 77 -19.56 -4.10 1.66
N VAL A 78 -18.85 -3.24 2.39
CA VAL A 78 -19.43 -2.12 3.14
C VAL A 78 -18.76 -0.80 2.77
N VAL A 79 -19.51 0.29 2.93
CA VAL A 79 -19.01 1.67 2.84
C VAL A 79 -19.23 2.35 4.17
N ARG A 80 -18.23 3.10 4.63
CA ARG A 80 -18.31 3.88 5.87
C ARG A 80 -18.21 5.37 5.58
N THR A 81 -18.92 6.15 6.37
CA THR A 81 -18.79 7.61 6.41
C THR A 81 -18.51 8.03 7.85
N ALA A 82 -17.49 8.87 8.04
CA ALA A 82 -17.21 9.50 9.33
C ALA A 82 -17.96 10.83 9.44
N HIS A 83 -18.37 11.19 10.65
CA HIS A 83 -19.06 12.45 10.97
C HIS A 83 -18.26 13.24 12.02
N PRO A 84 -17.13 13.88 11.63
CA PRO A 84 -16.31 14.67 12.56
C PRO A 84 -17.08 15.79 13.28
N GLU A 85 -18.15 16.30 12.66
CA GLU A 85 -19.07 17.29 13.22
C GLU A 85 -19.80 16.78 14.47
N ASN A 86 -19.95 15.45 14.61
CA ASN A 86 -20.63 14.82 15.75
C ASN A 86 -19.67 14.46 16.90
N LEU A 87 -18.36 14.71 16.75
CA LEU A 87 -17.42 14.53 17.85
C LEU A 87 -17.81 15.49 19.00
N PRO A 88 -17.98 14.99 20.24
CA PRO A 88 -18.62 15.79 21.27
C PRO A 88 -17.79 17.04 21.61
N ALA A 89 -18.47 18.19 21.71
CA ALA A 89 -17.85 19.43 22.13
C ALA A 89 -17.29 19.29 23.55
N GLY A 90 -16.01 19.65 23.76
CA GLY A 90 -15.34 19.54 25.05
C GLY A 90 -14.68 18.19 25.35
N VAL A 91 -14.67 17.22 24.42
CA VAL A 91 -13.80 16.04 24.57
C VAL A 91 -12.35 16.48 24.43
N GLU A 92 -11.54 16.18 25.44
CA GLU A 92 -10.10 16.31 25.33
C GLU A 92 -9.60 15.31 24.29
N PHE A 93 -9.22 15.83 23.12
CA PHE A 93 -8.70 15.01 22.03
C PHE A 93 -7.48 14.21 22.49
N PRO A 94 -7.41 12.90 22.19
CA PRO A 94 -6.26 12.08 22.55
C PRO A 94 -5.02 12.50 21.74
N GLY A 95 -3.83 12.26 22.28
CA GLY A 95 -2.59 12.51 21.54
C GLY A 95 -2.47 11.68 20.26
N VAL A 96 -1.97 12.29 19.19
CA VAL A 96 -1.65 11.65 17.91
C VAL A 96 -0.18 11.91 17.58
N ASP A 97 0.58 10.84 17.43
CA ASP A 97 1.95 10.91 16.91
C ASP A 97 1.95 10.63 15.41
N VAL A 98 2.57 11.49 14.61
CA VAL A 98 2.75 11.29 13.16
C VAL A 98 4.18 10.83 12.91
N PHE A 99 4.34 9.68 12.26
CA PHE A 99 5.63 9.11 11.89
C PHE A 99 5.84 9.20 10.39
N ILE A 100 6.91 9.87 9.98
CA ILE A 100 7.34 9.99 8.59
C ILE A 100 8.72 9.35 8.48
N CYS A 101 8.86 8.33 7.63
CA CYS A 101 10.12 7.62 7.45
C CYS A 101 10.75 7.98 6.10
N THR A 102 12.01 8.40 6.10
CA THR A 102 12.85 8.58 4.91
C THR A 102 14.15 7.80 5.08
N ALA A 103 14.73 7.30 4.01
CA ALA A 103 15.89 6.41 4.04
C ALA A 103 17.05 6.85 3.16
N ASP A 104 16.79 7.60 2.09
CA ASP A 104 17.84 8.01 1.13
C ASP A 104 17.45 9.31 0.42
N PRO A 105 18.10 10.46 0.75
CA PRO A 105 17.77 11.75 0.14
C PRO A 105 18.04 11.80 -1.37
N THR A 106 18.83 10.87 -1.93
CA THR A 106 19.06 10.82 -3.39
C THR A 106 17.90 10.20 -4.16
N LYS A 107 17.08 9.40 -3.48
CA LYS A 107 15.92 8.69 -4.07
C LYS A 107 14.60 9.26 -3.59
N GLU A 108 14.60 9.89 -2.43
CA GLU A 108 13.45 10.49 -1.78
C GLU A 108 13.76 11.97 -1.62
N PRO A 109 13.39 12.82 -2.61
CA PRO A 109 13.78 14.23 -2.64
C PRO A 109 13.43 14.94 -1.33
N THR A 110 14.42 15.58 -0.72
CA THR A 110 14.30 16.11 0.64
C THR A 110 13.18 17.15 0.74
N LEU A 111 12.97 17.95 -0.31
CA LEU A 111 11.88 18.93 -0.38
C LEU A 111 10.49 18.27 -0.32
N GLU A 112 10.28 17.15 -1.01
CA GLU A 112 9.01 16.42 -0.97
C GLU A 112 8.75 15.88 0.44
N VAL A 113 9.78 15.34 1.09
CA VAL A 113 9.70 14.90 2.49
C VAL A 113 9.29 16.05 3.40
N MET A 114 9.86 17.25 3.21
CA MET A 114 9.51 18.41 4.03
C MET A 114 8.10 18.92 3.77
N ASN A 115 7.61 18.86 2.53
CA ASN A 115 6.21 19.15 2.22
C ASN A 115 5.25 18.20 2.95
N THR A 116 5.60 16.90 3.04
CA THR A 116 4.87 15.93 3.86
C THR A 116 4.91 16.32 5.34
N VAL A 117 6.07 16.69 5.90
CA VAL A 117 6.21 17.16 7.30
C VAL A 117 5.32 18.38 7.56
N LEU A 118 5.39 19.41 6.70
CA LEU A 118 4.61 20.64 6.84
C LEU A 118 3.10 20.36 6.78
N SER A 119 2.67 19.51 5.85
CA SER A 119 1.26 19.11 5.74
C SER A 119 0.77 18.33 6.97
N ALA A 120 1.62 17.49 7.57
CA ALA A 120 1.32 16.74 8.78
C ALA A 120 1.21 17.66 10.00
N MET A 121 2.06 18.68 10.13
CA MET A 121 1.97 19.70 11.17
C MET A 121 0.71 20.58 11.05
N ALA A 122 0.10 20.63 9.87
CA ALA A 122 -1.08 21.43 9.56
C ALA A 122 -2.41 20.64 9.56
N LEU A 123 -2.43 19.43 10.12
CA LEU A 123 -3.68 18.70 10.37
C LEU A 123 -4.65 19.53 11.23
N ASP A 124 -5.94 19.39 10.98
CA ASP A 124 -7.02 20.00 11.78
C ASP A 124 -7.15 19.22 13.10
N TYR A 125 -6.22 19.50 14.03
CA TYR A 125 -6.13 18.88 15.33
C TYR A 125 -5.47 19.84 16.34
N PRO A 126 -5.77 19.73 17.64
CA PRO A 126 -5.14 20.60 18.64
C PRO A 126 -3.59 20.47 18.60
N PRO A 127 -2.84 21.57 18.44
CA PRO A 127 -1.39 21.50 18.27
C PRO A 127 -0.64 20.81 19.41
N GLU A 128 -1.12 20.96 20.64
CA GLU A 128 -0.56 20.32 21.84
C GLU A 128 -0.83 18.82 21.93
N LYS A 129 -1.78 18.30 21.13
CA LYS A 129 -2.09 16.87 21.02
C LYS A 129 -1.41 16.21 19.83
N LEU A 130 -0.71 16.97 19.00
CA LEU A 130 -0.05 16.48 17.79
C LEU A 130 1.48 16.49 17.96
N GLY A 131 2.12 15.35 17.70
CA GLY A 131 3.57 15.23 17.67
C GLY A 131 4.04 14.65 16.34
N VAL A 132 4.86 15.40 15.59
CA VAL A 132 5.39 14.98 14.29
C VAL A 132 6.84 14.53 14.46
N TYR A 133 7.12 13.29 14.06
CA TYR A 133 8.42 12.65 14.14
C TYR A 133 8.88 12.25 12.75
N ILE A 134 10.04 12.78 12.34
CA ILE A 134 10.73 12.32 11.14
C ILE A 134 11.85 11.35 11.53
N SER A 135 11.78 10.14 10.99
CA SER A 135 12.87 9.17 11.06
C SER A 135 13.72 9.25 9.80
N ASP A 136 14.94 9.73 9.94
CA ASP A 136 15.97 9.68 8.90
C ASP A 136 16.83 8.42 9.04
N ASP A 137 16.47 7.41 8.27
CA ASP A 137 17.21 6.16 8.15
C ASP A 137 18.50 6.34 7.30
N GLY A 138 18.59 7.39 6.49
CA GLY A 138 19.81 7.79 5.78
C GLY A 138 20.87 8.37 6.71
N GLY A 139 20.44 9.13 7.72
CA GLY A 139 21.31 9.86 8.64
C GLY A 139 22.04 10.99 7.93
N SER A 140 21.39 11.63 6.96
CA SER A 140 21.99 12.67 6.13
C SER A 140 21.95 14.02 6.82
N PRO A 141 23.08 14.74 6.90
CA PRO A 141 23.09 16.12 7.37
C PRO A 141 22.15 17.04 6.60
N SER A 142 21.94 16.79 5.30
CA SER A 142 21.02 17.58 4.45
C SER A 142 19.57 17.43 4.91
N THR A 143 19.16 16.23 5.30
CA THR A 143 17.81 15.95 5.81
C THR A 143 17.58 16.64 7.15
N LEU A 144 18.55 16.57 8.08
CA LEU A 144 18.47 17.30 9.35
C LEU A 144 18.37 18.82 9.12
N TYR A 145 19.19 19.38 8.22
CA TYR A 145 19.11 20.80 7.86
C TYR A 145 17.75 21.17 7.28
N ALA A 146 17.23 20.37 6.35
CA ALA A 146 15.94 20.63 5.72
C ALA A 146 14.77 20.61 6.73
N VAL A 147 14.82 19.73 7.74
CA VAL A 147 13.80 19.71 8.81
C VAL A 147 13.86 20.97 9.67
N LYS A 148 15.05 21.53 9.91
CA LYS A 148 15.19 22.82 10.61
C LYS A 148 14.62 23.96 9.78
N GLU A 149 14.89 23.97 8.47
CA GLU A 149 14.30 24.93 7.54
C GLU A 149 12.77 24.81 7.49
N ALA A 150 12.24 23.59 7.45
CA ALA A 150 10.79 23.34 7.49
C ALA A 150 10.19 23.85 8.81
N GLY A 151 10.85 23.62 9.95
CA GLY A 151 10.43 24.17 11.23
C GLY A 151 10.41 25.70 11.27
N ARG A 152 11.32 26.38 10.55
CA ARG A 152 11.31 27.84 10.41
C ARG A 152 10.14 28.31 9.55
N PHE A 153 9.94 27.71 8.38
CA PHE A 153 8.83 28.04 7.48
C PHE A 153 7.46 27.75 8.10
N ALA A 154 7.35 26.69 8.91
CA ALA A 154 6.13 26.33 9.61
C ALA A 154 5.59 27.46 10.51
N LYS A 155 6.46 28.34 11.02
CA LYS A 155 6.06 29.49 11.87
C LYS A 155 5.14 30.48 11.17
N CYS A 156 5.27 30.65 9.85
CA CYS A 156 4.37 31.50 9.08
C CYS A 156 3.29 30.68 8.35
N TRP A 157 3.62 29.46 7.88
CA TRP A 157 2.68 28.60 7.15
C TRP A 157 1.49 28.13 8.01
N LEU A 158 1.74 27.66 9.24
CA LEU A 158 0.68 27.07 10.08
C LEU A 158 -0.38 28.10 10.52
N PRO A 159 0.00 29.32 10.99
CA PRO A 159 -0.98 30.35 11.29
C PRO A 159 -1.79 30.78 10.07
N PHE A 160 -1.14 31.00 8.91
CA PHE A 160 -1.82 31.33 7.64
C PHE A 160 -2.88 30.27 7.29
N CYS A 161 -2.48 29.00 7.37
CA CYS A 161 -3.35 27.84 7.16
C CYS A 161 -4.61 27.85 8.05
N ARG A 162 -4.46 28.24 9.33
CA ARG A 162 -5.58 28.28 10.29
C ARG A 162 -6.45 29.52 10.09
N LYS A 163 -5.82 30.70 9.93
CA LYS A 163 -6.49 31.99 9.74
C LYS A 163 -7.48 31.95 8.59
N TYR A 164 -7.08 31.37 7.46
CA TYR A 164 -7.91 31.33 6.25
C TYR A 164 -8.61 29.99 6.01
N GLY A 165 -8.48 29.02 6.92
CA GLY A 165 -9.12 27.71 6.76
C GLY A 165 -8.71 26.95 5.50
N ILE A 166 -7.45 27.13 5.06
CA ILE A 166 -6.83 26.47 3.89
C ILE A 166 -7.07 24.94 4.00
N LYS A 167 -7.42 24.26 2.92
CA LYS A 167 -7.62 22.80 2.96
C LYS A 167 -6.46 22.06 2.34
N ILE A 168 -5.72 22.63 1.39
CA ILE A 168 -4.51 22.05 0.81
C ILE A 168 -3.34 22.41 1.73
N ARG A 169 -2.96 21.48 2.60
CA ARG A 169 -1.95 21.70 3.64
C ARG A 169 -0.50 21.55 3.17
N CYS A 170 -0.30 20.94 2.00
CA CYS A 170 0.99 20.83 1.36
C CYS A 170 1.32 22.13 0.61
N PRO A 171 2.38 22.87 0.98
CA PRO A 171 2.73 24.14 0.35
C PRO A 171 2.97 24.02 -1.17
N GLU A 172 3.73 23.02 -1.62
CA GLU A 172 3.96 22.80 -3.07
C GLU A 172 2.62 22.62 -3.82
N ALA A 173 1.68 21.89 -3.24
CA ALA A 173 0.36 21.69 -3.84
C ALA A 173 -0.48 22.97 -3.81
N PHE A 174 -0.43 23.75 -2.72
CA PHE A 174 -1.15 25.02 -2.59
C PHE A 174 -0.68 26.07 -3.61
N PHE A 175 0.63 26.18 -3.83
CA PHE A 175 1.19 27.13 -4.81
C PHE A 175 1.18 26.59 -6.26
N SER A 176 0.67 25.38 -6.48
CA SER A 176 0.40 24.83 -7.82
C SER A 176 -1.01 25.21 -8.30
N PRO A 177 -1.37 24.94 -9.57
CA PRO A 177 -2.74 25.12 -10.06
C PRO A 177 -3.81 24.37 -9.24
N LEU A 178 -3.43 23.38 -8.44
CA LEU A 178 -4.36 22.67 -7.54
C LEU A 178 -4.92 23.59 -6.42
N GLY A 179 -4.16 24.60 -5.99
CA GLY A 179 -4.55 25.52 -4.93
C GLY A 179 -5.37 26.72 -5.38
N ASP A 180 -5.56 26.92 -6.70
CA ASP A 180 -6.30 28.07 -7.23
C ASP A 180 -7.72 28.20 -6.65
N GLY A 181 -8.36 27.07 -6.35
CA GLY A 181 -9.70 27.02 -5.75
C GLY A 181 -9.78 27.41 -4.27
N GLU A 182 -8.64 27.61 -3.60
CA GLU A 182 -8.57 28.03 -2.19
C GLU A 182 -8.28 29.53 -2.02
N ARG A 183 -7.98 30.25 -3.11
CA ARG A 183 -7.66 31.68 -3.06
C ARG A 183 -8.88 32.53 -2.71
N LEU A 184 -8.72 33.40 -1.72
CA LEU A 184 -9.75 34.33 -1.28
C LEU A 184 -9.60 35.70 -1.98
N TRP A 185 -10.70 36.43 -2.10
CA TRP A 185 -10.73 37.69 -2.87
C TRP A 185 -10.32 38.94 -2.06
N SER A 186 -9.94 38.80 -0.78
CA SER A 186 -9.55 39.94 0.05
C SER A 186 -8.12 40.40 -0.24
N GLU A 187 -7.88 41.72 -0.16
CA GLU A 187 -6.54 42.30 -0.34
C GLU A 187 -5.55 41.83 0.74
N GLU A 188 -6.02 41.70 1.99
CA GLU A 188 -5.23 41.15 3.10
C GLU A 188 -4.74 39.73 2.80
N PHE A 189 -5.63 38.86 2.27
CA PHE A 189 -5.25 37.50 1.91
C PHE A 189 -4.19 37.48 0.82
N LYS A 190 -4.33 38.31 -0.22
CA LYS A 190 -3.37 38.37 -1.33
C LYS A 190 -1.99 38.85 -0.86
N ALA A 191 -1.95 39.88 -0.03
CA ALA A 191 -0.70 40.38 0.53
C ALA A 191 0.00 39.31 1.38
N GLU A 192 -0.72 38.62 2.27
CA GLU A 192 -0.16 37.52 3.05
C GLU A 192 0.21 36.31 2.18
N GLU A 193 -0.57 35.97 1.17
CA GLU A 193 -0.26 34.90 0.21
C GLU A 193 1.08 35.16 -0.50
N GLU A 194 1.31 36.38 -0.98
CA GLU A 194 2.57 36.79 -1.64
C GLU A 194 3.78 36.70 -0.70
N GLU A 195 3.61 37.11 0.56
CA GLU A 195 4.65 36.98 1.59
C GLU A 195 4.97 35.50 1.88
N ILE A 196 3.94 34.66 2.04
CA ILE A 196 4.11 33.23 2.29
C ILE A 196 4.70 32.52 1.06
N GLU A 197 4.32 32.90 -0.16
CA GLU A 197 4.90 32.37 -1.39
C GLU A 197 6.40 32.69 -1.47
N SER A 198 6.77 33.93 -1.12
CA SER A 198 8.17 34.37 -1.08
C SER A 198 8.97 33.58 -0.03
N ALA A 199 8.40 33.39 1.16
CA ALA A 199 9.00 32.57 2.20
C ALA A 199 9.14 31.10 1.78
N TYR A 200 8.15 30.55 1.06
CA TYR A 200 8.19 29.19 0.54
C TYR A 200 9.28 29.02 -0.53
N LYS A 201 9.43 29.98 -1.45
CA LYS A 201 10.50 29.98 -2.46
C LYS A 201 11.89 30.00 -1.82
N LEU A 202 12.08 30.82 -0.78
CA LEU A 202 13.34 30.86 -0.02
C LEU A 202 13.62 29.52 0.68
N PHE A 203 12.61 28.97 1.36
CA PHE A 203 12.69 27.64 1.99
C PHE A 203 13.09 26.56 0.97
N LYS A 204 12.42 26.52 -0.19
CA LYS A 204 12.70 25.58 -1.28
C LYS A 204 14.13 25.69 -1.78
N GLN A 205 14.59 26.91 -2.06
CA GLN A 205 15.96 27.17 -2.50
C GLN A 205 17.00 26.70 -1.47
N ASN A 206 16.76 26.93 -0.18
CA ASN A 206 17.67 26.51 0.90
C ASN A 206 17.77 24.98 0.99
N VAL A 207 16.65 24.27 0.89
CA VAL A 207 16.61 22.80 0.93
C VAL A 207 17.31 22.20 -0.27
N GLU A 208 16.98 22.65 -1.49
CA GLU A 208 17.57 22.14 -2.73
C GLU A 208 19.09 22.41 -2.80
N LYS A 209 19.54 23.59 -2.32
CA LYS A 209 20.97 23.91 -2.23
C LYS A 209 21.71 22.99 -1.26
N ALA A 210 21.11 22.67 -0.11
CA ALA A 210 21.72 21.77 0.88
C ALA A 210 21.79 20.33 0.35
N GLU A 211 20.77 19.88 -0.37
CA GLU A 211 20.73 18.56 -1.02
C GLU A 211 21.81 18.43 -2.10
N GLY A 212 21.94 19.44 -2.97
CA GLY A 212 22.99 19.49 -4.01
C GLY A 212 24.42 19.58 -3.48
N SER A 213 24.61 19.95 -2.20
CA SER A 213 25.92 20.13 -1.58
C SER A 213 26.43 18.89 -0.81
N GLY A 214 25.65 17.82 -0.68
CA GLY A 214 26.12 16.63 0.05
C GLY A 214 25.07 15.64 0.55
N ALA A 215 24.09 15.25 -0.27
CA ALA A 215 23.18 14.15 0.04
C ALA A 215 23.94 12.80 0.17
N ILE A 216 24.17 12.34 1.40
CA ILE A 216 24.94 11.11 1.69
C ILE A 216 24.19 10.24 2.70
N VAL A 217 24.19 8.93 2.46
CA VAL A 217 23.72 7.93 3.43
C VAL A 217 24.87 7.48 4.32
N VAL A 218 24.72 7.63 5.64
CA VAL A 218 25.76 7.30 6.63
C VAL A 218 25.44 5.97 7.30
N HIS A 219 26.07 4.88 6.88
CA HIS A 219 25.73 3.53 7.35
C HIS A 219 26.25 3.16 8.75
N ASP A 220 27.24 3.88 9.27
CA ASP A 220 27.79 3.69 10.62
C ASP A 220 27.72 5.01 11.39
N ARG A 221 26.82 5.10 12.37
CA ARG A 221 26.55 6.33 13.11
C ARG A 221 25.89 6.09 14.48
N PRO A 222 26.19 6.93 15.49
CA PRO A 222 25.47 6.94 16.75
C PRO A 222 24.00 7.40 16.55
N PRO A 223 23.12 7.18 17.53
CA PRO A 223 21.79 7.77 17.50
C PRO A 223 21.87 9.29 17.64
N HIS A 224 21.11 10.03 16.83
CA HIS A 224 20.93 11.47 16.91
C HIS A 224 19.45 11.79 17.04
N ILE A 225 19.08 12.55 18.07
CA ILE A 225 17.70 12.99 18.30
C ILE A 225 17.73 14.48 18.58
N GLU A 226 16.89 15.22 17.87
CA GLU A 226 16.81 16.67 18.01
C GLU A 226 15.35 17.12 18.01
N VAL A 227 14.96 17.85 19.06
CA VAL A 227 13.65 18.50 19.15
C VAL A 227 13.76 19.85 18.43
N ILE A 228 13.14 19.94 17.26
CA ILE A 228 13.20 21.09 16.35
C ILE A 228 12.26 22.19 16.81
N HIS A 229 11.05 21.81 17.25
CA HIS A 229 10.06 22.73 17.79
C HIS A 229 9.29 22.09 18.95
N ASP A 230 9.00 22.88 19.99
CA ASP A 230 8.07 22.53 21.06
C ASP A 230 7.47 23.80 21.69
N ASN A 231 6.15 23.97 21.65
CA ASN A 231 5.45 25.11 22.25
C ASN A 231 5.72 25.30 23.74
N ARG A 232 6.18 24.24 24.44
CA ARG A 232 6.48 24.31 25.87
C ARG A 232 7.81 25.02 26.18
N LYS A 233 8.68 25.26 25.17
CA LYS A 233 9.95 26.01 25.31
C LYS A 233 9.79 27.53 25.14
N ASP A 234 8.94 27.96 24.22
CA ASP A 234 8.92 29.36 23.74
C ASP A 234 8.09 30.32 24.62
N GLY A 235 7.77 29.92 25.85
CA GLY A 235 6.77 30.60 26.69
C GLY A 235 5.35 30.35 26.18
N ILE A 236 4.37 30.38 27.07
CA ILE A 236 2.96 30.23 26.67
C ILE A 236 2.57 31.51 25.93
N SER A 237 2.69 31.52 24.60
CA SER A 237 1.88 32.44 23.80
C SER A 237 0.42 32.04 24.03
N ASN A 238 -0.38 32.97 24.55
CA ASN A 238 -1.82 32.78 24.72
C ASN A 238 -2.57 32.78 23.38
N ASP A 239 -1.87 33.01 22.26
CA ASP A 239 -2.46 32.94 20.93
C ASP A 239 -2.46 31.49 20.41
N ASP A 240 -3.64 30.86 20.44
CA ASP A 240 -3.86 29.54 19.87
C ASP A 240 -3.54 29.47 18.36
N GLN A 241 -3.57 30.60 17.64
CA GLN A 241 -3.23 30.64 16.22
C GLN A 241 -1.71 30.48 15.98
N ALA A 242 -0.87 30.87 16.94
CA ALA A 242 0.59 30.81 16.84
C ALA A 242 1.20 29.47 17.29
N LYS A 243 0.45 28.61 17.99
CA LYS A 243 0.94 27.32 18.51
C LYS A 243 1.30 26.35 17.39
N MET A 244 2.45 25.67 17.47
CA MET A 244 2.86 24.64 16.49
C MET A 244 3.03 23.25 17.14
N PRO A 245 2.71 22.15 16.45
CA PRO A 245 2.93 20.81 16.97
C PRO A 245 4.39 20.53 17.35
N LEU A 246 4.61 19.58 18.27
CA LEU A 246 5.94 19.06 18.57
C LEU A 246 6.56 18.52 17.27
N LEU A 247 7.80 18.94 16.95
CA LEU A 247 8.55 18.44 15.79
C LEU A 247 9.87 17.83 16.25
N VAL A 248 10.08 16.55 15.99
CA VAL A 248 11.26 15.81 16.42
C VAL A 248 11.93 15.12 15.23
N TYR A 249 13.24 15.37 15.08
CA TYR A 249 14.10 14.62 14.19
C TYR A 249 14.72 13.42 14.92
N VAL A 250 14.66 12.25 14.29
CA VAL A 250 15.24 11.01 14.81
C VAL A 250 16.10 10.36 13.72
N SER A 251 17.39 10.20 14.00
CA SER A 251 18.27 9.29 13.26
C SER A 251 18.74 8.23 14.24
N ARG A 252 18.20 7.01 14.11
CA ARG A 252 18.60 5.89 14.95
C ARG A 252 20.04 5.45 14.70
N GLU A 253 20.61 4.75 15.67
CA GLU A 253 21.94 4.17 15.53
C GLU A 253 21.95 3.13 14.41
N LYS A 254 23.00 3.14 13.59
CA LYS A 254 23.29 2.07 12.64
C LYS A 254 24.73 1.65 12.78
N ARG A 255 24.96 0.33 12.78
CA ARG A 255 26.26 -0.32 12.78
C ARG A 255 26.28 -1.39 11.71
N PRO A 256 27.35 -1.54 10.91
CA PRO A 256 27.44 -2.59 9.89
C PRO A 256 27.27 -4.01 10.46
N SER A 257 27.61 -4.21 11.72
CA SER A 257 27.49 -5.50 12.44
C SER A 257 26.07 -5.87 12.88
N HIS A 258 25.11 -4.94 12.80
CA HIS A 258 23.75 -5.15 13.32
C HIS A 258 22.69 -5.01 12.22
N PRO A 259 21.71 -5.93 12.14
CA PRO A 259 20.65 -5.85 11.14
C PRO A 259 19.69 -4.70 11.48
N HIS A 260 19.61 -3.69 10.61
CA HIS A 260 18.80 -2.50 10.86
C HIS A 260 17.29 -2.67 10.57
N ARG A 261 16.86 -3.78 9.95
CA ARG A 261 15.41 -4.10 9.75
C ARG A 261 14.59 -3.06 8.96
N PHE A 262 15.23 -2.26 8.10
CA PHE A 262 14.58 -1.30 7.20
C PHE A 262 13.52 -0.43 7.92
N LYS A 263 12.37 -0.19 7.28
CA LYS A 263 11.26 0.63 7.81
C LYS A 263 10.68 0.09 9.12
N ALA A 264 10.61 -1.23 9.31
CA ALA A 264 10.14 -1.82 10.56
C ALA A 264 11.00 -1.38 11.76
N GLY A 265 12.32 -1.38 11.58
CA GLY A 265 13.26 -0.92 12.60
C GLY A 265 13.14 0.58 12.88
N ALA A 266 12.89 1.39 11.84
CA ALA A 266 12.64 2.82 11.98
C ALA A 266 11.37 3.10 12.79
N LEU A 267 10.25 2.46 12.42
CA LEU A 267 8.97 2.57 13.12
C LEU A 267 9.06 2.11 14.58
N ASN A 268 9.79 1.02 14.85
CA ASN A 268 9.97 0.53 16.21
C ASN A 268 10.84 1.46 17.07
N ALA A 269 11.88 2.08 16.48
CA ALA A 269 12.65 3.13 17.16
C ALA A 269 11.77 4.35 17.47
N LEU A 270 10.96 4.81 16.51
CA LEU A 270 10.00 5.90 16.70
C LEU A 270 8.97 5.59 17.80
N LEU A 271 8.43 4.36 17.85
CA LEU A 271 7.50 3.95 18.90
C LEU A 271 8.09 4.09 20.31
N ARG A 272 9.39 3.80 20.47
CA ARG A 272 10.08 3.94 21.76
C ARG A 272 10.38 5.39 22.09
N VAL A 273 10.96 6.13 21.14
CA VAL A 273 11.29 7.55 21.30
C VAL A 273 10.05 8.37 21.59
N SER A 274 9.01 8.24 20.76
CA SER A 274 7.76 8.98 20.96
C SER A 274 7.05 8.56 22.25
N GLY A 275 7.20 7.29 22.66
CA GLY A 275 6.62 6.75 23.89
C GLY A 275 7.10 7.41 25.19
N ILE A 276 8.29 8.03 25.21
CA ILE A 276 8.76 8.81 26.38
C ILE A 276 8.69 10.33 26.17
N MET A 277 8.32 10.78 24.98
CA MET A 277 8.21 12.21 24.63
C MET A 277 6.76 12.67 24.67
N SER A 278 5.97 12.36 23.63
CA SER A 278 4.54 12.74 23.54
C SER A 278 3.60 11.64 24.04
N ASN A 279 4.03 10.38 23.99
CA ASN A 279 3.26 9.18 24.35
C ASN A 279 1.84 9.15 23.76
N GLY A 280 1.67 9.59 22.51
CA GLY A 280 0.36 9.64 21.87
C GLY A 280 -0.27 8.24 21.77
N PRO A 281 -1.50 8.00 22.27
CA PRO A 281 -2.17 6.70 22.18
C PRO A 281 -2.47 6.27 20.74
N TYR A 282 -2.51 7.21 19.81
CA TYR A 282 -2.69 6.94 18.38
C TYR A 282 -1.47 7.36 17.57
N VAL A 283 -1.19 6.61 16.50
CA VAL A 283 -0.05 6.84 15.61
C VAL A 283 -0.55 6.92 14.18
N LEU A 284 -0.32 8.06 13.53
CA LEU A 284 -0.41 8.20 12.08
C LEU A 284 0.94 7.81 11.47
N VAL A 285 0.96 6.96 10.46
CA VAL A 285 2.20 6.66 9.71
C VAL A 285 2.04 7.06 8.26
N LEU A 286 3.05 7.76 7.75
CA LEU A 286 3.14 8.24 6.38
C LEU A 286 4.46 7.78 5.76
N ASP A 287 4.40 7.41 4.49
CA ASP A 287 5.58 7.42 3.63
C ASP A 287 6.04 8.86 3.40
N CYS A 288 7.33 9.05 3.11
CA CYS A 288 7.91 10.38 2.93
C CYS A 288 7.28 11.18 1.78
N ASP A 289 6.73 10.49 0.78
CA ASP A 289 6.06 11.05 -0.39
C ASP A 289 4.53 11.14 -0.22
N MET A 290 3.96 10.86 0.95
CA MET A 290 2.52 10.81 1.21
C MET A 290 2.06 11.96 2.10
N TYR A 291 1.78 13.12 1.51
CA TYR A 291 1.37 14.32 2.25
C TYR A 291 -0.11 14.28 2.67
N CYS A 292 -0.44 15.01 3.74
CA CYS A 292 -1.80 15.20 4.24
C CYS A 292 -2.54 16.22 3.36
N ASN A 293 -3.49 15.75 2.54
CA ASN A 293 -4.27 16.58 1.63
C ASN A 293 -5.63 17.03 2.21
N ASP A 294 -6.25 16.21 3.06
CA ASP A 294 -7.40 16.63 3.86
C ASP A 294 -6.97 16.77 5.33
N PRO A 295 -7.02 18.00 5.89
CA PRO A 295 -6.57 18.23 7.26
C PRO A 295 -7.45 17.51 8.29
N THR A 296 -8.68 17.15 7.93
CA THR A 296 -9.64 16.54 8.87
C THR A 296 -9.44 15.05 9.10
N SER A 297 -8.44 14.42 8.44
CA SER A 297 -8.21 12.97 8.50
C SER A 297 -8.04 12.44 9.92
N ALA A 298 -7.39 13.19 10.82
CA ALA A 298 -7.23 12.80 12.22
C ALA A 298 -8.58 12.73 12.95
N ARG A 299 -9.42 13.76 12.78
CA ARG A 299 -10.76 13.82 13.37
C ARG A 299 -11.67 12.73 12.81
N GLN A 300 -11.62 12.49 11.50
CA GLN A 300 -12.33 11.39 10.85
C GLN A 300 -11.94 10.01 11.42
N ALA A 301 -10.65 9.77 11.66
CA ALA A 301 -10.21 8.54 12.30
C ALA A 301 -10.68 8.44 13.76
N MET A 302 -10.70 9.55 14.49
CA MET A 302 -11.21 9.60 15.87
C MET A 302 -12.70 9.25 15.96
N CYS A 303 -13.51 9.52 14.93
CA CYS A 303 -14.90 9.06 14.89
C CYS A 303 -15.04 7.55 15.11
N PHE A 304 -14.04 6.75 14.70
CA PHE A 304 -14.05 5.30 14.92
C PHE A 304 -13.33 4.90 16.21
N HIS A 305 -12.21 5.53 16.52
CA HIS A 305 -11.42 5.20 17.71
C HIS A 305 -12.07 5.65 19.03
N LEU A 306 -12.99 6.62 18.98
CA LEU A 306 -13.77 7.08 20.14
C LEU A 306 -15.17 6.48 20.19
N ASP A 307 -15.60 5.72 19.19
CA ASP A 307 -16.87 4.98 19.24
C ASP A 307 -16.75 3.81 20.23
N THR A 308 -17.56 3.84 21.28
CA THR A 308 -17.53 2.88 22.39
C THR A 308 -17.86 1.44 21.98
N LYS A 309 -18.55 1.24 20.85
CA LYS A 309 -18.94 -0.09 20.35
C LYS A 309 -17.81 -0.75 19.57
N ILE A 310 -17.05 0.00 18.78
CA ILE A 310 -15.99 -0.58 17.93
C ILE A 310 -14.59 -0.41 18.50
N SER A 311 -14.32 0.66 19.24
CA SER A 311 -12.99 0.99 19.76
C SER A 311 -12.32 -0.15 20.52
N PRO A 312 -12.98 -0.88 21.45
CA PRO A 312 -12.33 -1.94 22.23
C PRO A 312 -11.68 -3.03 21.37
N SER A 313 -12.18 -3.26 20.15
CA SER A 313 -11.62 -4.25 19.22
C SER A 313 -10.89 -3.64 18.03
N LEU A 314 -10.83 -2.32 17.93
CA LEU A 314 -10.24 -1.59 16.80
C LEU A 314 -8.75 -1.35 17.02
N ALA A 315 -7.93 -1.90 16.11
CA ALA A 315 -6.50 -1.63 16.07
C ALA A 315 -6.19 -0.40 15.22
N PHE A 316 -6.76 -0.26 14.01
CA PHE A 316 -6.42 0.84 13.12
C PHE A 316 -7.54 1.22 12.16
N VAL A 317 -7.51 2.48 11.73
CA VAL A 317 -8.31 3.02 10.61
C VAL A 317 -7.37 3.21 9.42
N GLN A 318 -7.65 2.55 8.30
CA GLN A 318 -6.86 2.61 7.07
C GLN A 318 -7.56 3.49 6.03
N TYR A 319 -6.78 4.36 5.38
CA TYR A 319 -7.21 5.13 4.21
C TYR A 319 -6.64 4.53 2.92
N PRO A 320 -7.24 4.81 1.74
CA PRO A 320 -6.63 4.43 0.47
C PRO A 320 -5.30 5.15 0.25
N GLN A 321 -4.39 4.51 -0.49
CA GLN A 321 -3.26 5.24 -1.07
C GLN A 321 -3.73 5.83 -2.38
N MET A 322 -3.63 7.14 -2.51
CA MET A 322 -4.04 7.89 -3.70
C MET A 322 -2.86 8.73 -4.17
N PHE A 323 -2.78 9.00 -5.46
CA PHE A 323 -1.58 9.58 -6.06
C PHE A 323 -1.94 10.81 -6.91
N TYR A 324 -1.10 11.84 -6.87
CA TYR A 324 -1.36 13.09 -7.59
C TYR A 324 -0.80 13.09 -9.03
N ASN A 325 0.17 12.22 -9.35
CA ASN A 325 0.86 12.15 -10.63
C ASN A 325 0.34 11.04 -11.56
N VAL A 326 -0.92 10.64 -11.40
CA VAL A 326 -1.55 9.60 -12.23
C VAL A 326 -1.99 10.21 -13.57
N SER A 327 -1.59 9.57 -14.66
CA SER A 327 -2.06 9.91 -16.01
C SER A 327 -3.56 9.69 -16.15
N LYS A 328 -4.25 10.57 -16.89
CA LYS A 328 -5.65 10.33 -17.31
C LYS A 328 -5.82 9.00 -18.06
N ASN A 329 -4.75 8.53 -18.69
CA ASN A 329 -4.67 7.25 -19.39
C ASN A 329 -3.85 6.26 -18.55
N ASP A 330 -4.20 6.00 -17.28
CA ASP A 330 -3.46 5.12 -16.36
C ASP A 330 -3.20 3.71 -16.96
N ILE A 331 -2.18 3.58 -17.79
CA ILE A 331 -1.77 2.34 -18.47
C ILE A 331 -1.05 1.40 -17.51
N TYR A 332 -0.57 1.92 -16.38
CA TYR A 332 0.15 1.16 -15.39
C TYR A 332 -0.75 0.61 -14.30
N ASP A 333 -2.05 0.96 -14.26
CA ASP A 333 -2.95 0.66 -13.15
C ASP A 333 -2.30 1.06 -11.81
N SER A 334 -1.98 2.35 -11.72
CA SER A 334 -1.33 2.98 -10.58
C SER A 334 -2.34 3.33 -9.48
N GLU A 335 -3.57 3.69 -9.85
CA GLU A 335 -4.63 3.97 -8.87
C GLU A 335 -5.06 2.70 -8.13
N ALA A 336 -4.85 1.51 -8.71
CA ALA A 336 -5.23 0.21 -8.17
C ALA A 336 -6.68 0.21 -7.66
N LYS A 337 -7.61 0.76 -8.46
CA LYS A 337 -9.02 1.00 -8.07
C LYS A 337 -9.72 -0.27 -7.58
N SER A 338 -9.49 -1.40 -8.24
CA SER A 338 -10.01 -2.70 -7.79
C SER A 338 -9.59 -3.00 -6.34
N THR A 339 -8.35 -2.70 -5.94
CA THR A 339 -7.89 -2.93 -4.56
C THR A 339 -8.58 -1.99 -3.57
N TYR A 340 -8.52 -0.68 -3.80
CA TYR A 340 -8.97 0.32 -2.83
C TYR A 340 -10.49 0.53 -2.82
N MET A 341 -11.19 0.35 -3.94
CA MET A 341 -12.63 0.56 -4.01
C MET A 341 -13.43 -0.75 -3.93
N LEU A 342 -12.82 -1.90 -4.23
CA LEU A 342 -13.54 -3.19 -4.22
C LEU A 342 -13.07 -4.09 -3.08
N LYS A 343 -11.78 -4.45 -3.06
CA LYS A 343 -11.25 -5.45 -2.12
C LYS A 343 -11.25 -4.95 -0.68
N TRP A 344 -10.79 -3.72 -0.42
CA TRP A 344 -10.74 -3.20 0.97
C TRP A 344 -12.11 -2.97 1.57
N GLN A 345 -13.08 -2.49 0.77
CA GLN A 345 -14.48 -2.42 1.20
C GLN A 345 -15.07 -3.81 1.49
N GLY A 346 -14.66 -4.81 0.73
CA GLY A 346 -14.97 -6.22 0.96
C GLY A 346 -14.47 -6.73 2.31
N MET A 347 -13.17 -6.55 2.58
CA MET A 347 -12.57 -6.95 3.84
C MET A 347 -13.11 -6.18 5.03
N ASP A 348 -13.45 -4.90 4.85
CA ASP A 348 -14.03 -4.06 5.89
C ASP A 348 -15.36 -4.58 6.42
N GLY A 349 -16.15 -5.23 5.54
CA GLY A 349 -17.40 -5.86 5.96
C GLY A 349 -17.23 -7.20 6.66
N LEU A 350 -16.02 -7.75 6.66
CA LEU A 350 -15.62 -8.92 7.44
C LEU A 350 -15.02 -8.47 8.78
N ARG A 351 -13.69 -8.23 8.82
CA ARG A 351 -12.95 -7.83 10.03
C ARG A 351 -12.06 -6.60 9.84
N GLY A 352 -12.08 -5.98 8.66
CA GLY A 352 -11.25 -4.82 8.34
C GLY A 352 -10.22 -5.08 7.24
N PRO A 353 -9.74 -4.02 6.55
CA PRO A 353 -8.74 -4.12 5.49
C PRO A 353 -7.34 -4.41 6.04
N LEU A 354 -6.41 -4.66 5.12
CA LEU A 354 -4.99 -4.78 5.46
C LEU A 354 -4.39 -3.45 5.86
N PHE A 355 -3.27 -3.58 6.54
CA PHE A 355 -2.38 -2.51 6.90
C PHE A 355 -1.42 -2.22 5.73
N THR A 356 -1.62 -1.12 4.98
CA THR A 356 -0.98 -0.94 3.65
C THR A 356 0.33 -0.15 3.66
N GLY A 357 0.85 0.23 4.83
CA GLY A 357 2.19 0.84 4.95
C GLY A 357 2.21 2.36 5.11
N THR A 358 1.13 3.05 4.77
CA THR A 358 0.98 4.50 4.92
C THR A 358 -0.51 4.86 5.05
N GLY A 359 -0.81 6.08 5.48
CA GLY A 359 -2.17 6.64 5.52
C GLY A 359 -3.08 5.90 6.48
N TYR A 360 -2.62 5.61 7.70
CA TYR A 360 -3.41 4.91 8.70
C TYR A 360 -3.25 5.51 10.09
N TYR A 361 -4.30 5.41 10.91
CA TYR A 361 -4.28 5.78 12.32
C TYR A 361 -4.37 4.52 13.18
N LEU A 362 -3.26 4.15 13.81
CA LEU A 362 -3.09 2.96 14.63
C LEU A 362 -3.25 3.29 16.12
N LYS A 363 -3.98 2.47 16.85
CA LYS A 363 -4.00 2.45 18.32
C LYS A 363 -2.69 1.80 18.82
N ARG A 364 -1.83 2.56 19.50
CA ARG A 364 -0.50 2.13 19.94
C ARG A 364 -0.54 0.82 20.71
N LYS A 365 -1.46 0.68 21.67
CA LYS A 365 -1.61 -0.52 22.50
C LYS A 365 -1.90 -1.80 21.70
N ALA A 366 -2.51 -1.68 20.51
CA ALA A 366 -2.77 -2.84 19.67
C ALA A 366 -1.48 -3.55 19.24
N LEU A 367 -0.36 -2.84 19.18
CA LEU A 367 0.95 -3.42 18.88
C LEU A 367 1.55 -4.23 20.03
N TYR A 368 1.02 -4.11 21.25
CA TYR A 368 1.60 -4.70 22.45
C TYR A 368 0.80 -5.89 22.97
N GLY A 369 -0.50 -5.97 22.67
CA GLY A 369 -1.38 -6.98 23.24
C GLY A 369 -2.53 -7.44 22.34
N THR A 370 -3.53 -8.05 22.97
CA THR A 370 -4.77 -8.50 22.33
C THR A 370 -5.95 -7.68 22.87
N PRO A 371 -7.09 -7.57 22.14
CA PRO A 371 -8.22 -6.74 22.56
C PRO A 371 -8.79 -7.08 23.95
N ASN A 372 -8.73 -8.36 24.35
CA ASN A 372 -9.36 -8.84 25.59
C ASN A 372 -8.38 -8.96 26.75
N GLN A 373 -7.10 -8.66 26.52
CA GLN A 373 -6.02 -8.74 27.50
C GLN A 373 -5.08 -7.55 27.27
N GLU A 374 -5.65 -6.34 27.27
CA GLU A 374 -4.91 -5.14 26.88
C GLU A 374 -3.71 -4.93 27.80
N ASP A 375 -3.78 -5.21 29.10
CA ASP A 375 -2.66 -5.00 30.03
C ASP A 375 -1.75 -6.23 30.21
N ALA A 376 -2.00 -7.36 29.53
CA ALA A 376 -1.19 -8.57 29.71
C ALA A 376 0.28 -8.38 29.30
N PHE A 377 0.57 -7.40 28.43
CA PHE A 377 1.94 -7.06 28.06
C PHE A 377 2.76 -6.49 29.23
N LEU A 378 2.11 -6.05 30.32
CA LEU A 378 2.73 -5.46 31.51
C LEU A 378 3.13 -6.50 32.59
N HIS A 379 2.88 -7.80 32.40
CA HIS A 379 3.28 -8.83 33.39
C HIS A 379 4.80 -9.03 33.48
N GLU A 380 5.52 -8.97 32.35
CA GLU A 380 6.99 -9.07 32.28
C GLU A 380 7.57 -7.93 31.41
N PRO A 381 7.39 -6.65 31.81
CA PRO A 381 7.64 -5.52 30.91
C PRO A 381 9.12 -5.36 30.56
N GLN A 382 10.04 -5.70 31.48
CA GLN A 382 11.48 -5.68 31.21
C GLN A 382 11.90 -6.67 30.11
N LYS A 383 11.32 -7.87 30.15
CA LYS A 383 11.57 -8.93 29.15
C LYS A 383 10.92 -8.59 27.81
N ASN A 384 9.74 -7.99 27.84
CA ASN A 384 8.99 -7.66 26.64
C ASN A 384 9.58 -6.43 25.92
N PHE A 385 9.94 -5.39 26.67
CA PHE A 385 10.20 -4.05 26.15
C PHE A 385 11.63 -3.52 26.39
N GLY A 386 12.46 -4.24 27.16
CA GLY A 386 13.82 -3.81 27.51
C GLY A 386 13.91 -3.17 28.90
N LEU A 387 15.11 -2.76 29.30
CA LEU A 387 15.42 -2.37 30.68
C LEU A 387 15.15 -0.89 31.02
N SER A 388 14.71 -0.08 30.05
CA SER A 388 14.43 1.35 30.29
C SER A 388 13.26 1.52 31.27
N SER A 389 13.55 1.98 32.49
CA SER A 389 12.55 2.27 33.51
C SER A 389 11.59 3.37 33.07
N LYS A 390 12.10 4.41 32.39
CA LYS A 390 11.30 5.51 31.84
C LYS A 390 10.32 5.03 30.78
N PHE A 391 10.77 4.21 29.83
CA PHE A 391 9.87 3.64 28.81
C PHE A 391 8.83 2.69 29.42
N ILE A 392 9.23 1.82 30.36
CA ILE A 392 8.28 0.94 31.06
C ILE A 392 7.24 1.75 31.84
N ALA A 393 7.64 2.85 32.48
CA ALA A 393 6.72 3.74 33.17
C ALA A 393 5.72 4.39 32.20
N SER A 394 6.17 4.83 31.02
CA SER A 394 5.29 5.46 30.03
C SER A 394 4.29 4.48 29.41
N LEU A 395 4.61 3.20 29.34
CA LEU A 395 3.66 2.15 28.94
C LEU A 395 2.50 2.01 29.95
N LYS A 396 2.75 2.20 31.25
CA LYS A 396 1.73 2.12 32.30
C LYS A 396 0.83 3.35 32.34
N SER A 397 1.38 4.54 32.06
CA SER A 397 0.60 5.79 32.04
C SER A 397 -0.31 5.93 30.81
N SER A 398 -0.14 5.10 29.78
CA SER A 398 -0.98 5.07 28.58
C SER A 398 -2.48 4.76 28.87
N ASN A 399 -2.83 4.33 30.08
CA ASN A 399 -4.22 4.10 30.54
C ASN A 399 -4.91 5.35 31.13
N HIS A 400 -4.17 6.41 31.46
CA HIS A 400 -4.74 7.62 32.05
C HIS A 400 -4.57 8.82 31.11
N GLN A 401 -5.70 9.42 30.72
CA GLN A 401 -5.76 10.80 30.24
C GLN A 401 -5.44 11.73 31.43
N ASP A 402 -4.18 11.75 31.88
CA ASP A 402 -3.58 12.96 32.43
C ASP A 402 -2.14 12.71 32.85
N THR A 403 -1.27 13.62 32.44
CA THR A 403 -0.21 14.18 33.26
C THR A 403 0.31 15.39 32.50
N SER A 404 -0.41 16.50 32.65
CA SER A 404 0.18 17.81 32.93
C SER A 404 1.73 17.89 32.80
N GLY A 405 2.19 18.03 31.56
CA GLY A 405 2.85 19.25 31.09
C GLY A 405 4.14 19.77 31.75
N LYS A 406 4.80 19.11 32.71
CA LYS A 406 5.96 19.70 33.40
C LYS A 406 7.32 19.04 33.21
N GLU A 407 7.43 17.83 32.65
CA GLU A 407 8.72 17.12 32.62
C GLU A 407 9.24 16.71 31.24
N ILE A 408 8.67 17.15 30.11
CA ILE A 408 9.07 16.61 28.78
C ILE A 408 10.47 17.07 28.31
N GLN A 409 11.16 17.92 29.07
CA GLN A 409 12.47 18.44 28.67
C GLN A 409 13.42 18.66 29.85
N SER A 410 13.99 17.58 30.33
CA SER A 410 15.38 17.61 30.79
C SER A 410 16.26 17.05 29.67
N ASP A 411 17.52 17.47 29.57
CA ASP A 411 18.51 16.80 28.70
C ASP A 411 18.49 15.27 28.91
N ALA A 412 18.12 14.82 30.11
CA ALA A 412 17.93 13.42 30.47
C ALA A 412 16.79 12.68 29.74
N ILE A 413 15.78 13.34 29.16
CA ILE A 413 14.78 12.68 28.29
C ILE A 413 15.34 12.51 26.88
N VAL A 414 16.04 13.51 26.35
CA VAL A 414 16.68 13.42 25.04
C VAL A 414 17.78 12.36 25.06
N ASP A 415 18.56 12.29 26.13
CA ASP A 415 19.59 11.26 26.31
C ASP A 415 18.99 9.86 26.49
N GLU A 416 17.88 9.73 27.22
CA GLU A 416 17.16 8.45 27.27
C GLU A 416 16.62 8.07 25.88
N ALA A 417 16.08 9.02 25.13
CA ALA A 417 15.58 8.76 23.79
C ALA A 417 16.71 8.27 22.86
N LYS A 418 17.92 8.85 22.96
CA LYS A 418 19.10 8.38 22.22
C LYS A 418 19.40 6.92 22.58
N ASN A 419 19.35 6.56 23.86
CA ASN A 419 19.52 5.18 24.31
C ASN A 419 18.45 4.24 23.73
N LEU A 420 17.18 4.65 23.69
CA LEU A 420 16.07 3.88 23.08
C LEU A 420 16.22 3.71 21.56
N ALA A 421 16.94 4.61 20.90
CA ALA A 421 17.23 4.57 19.46
C ALA A 421 18.52 3.80 19.10
N THR A 422 19.18 3.16 20.07
CA THR A 422 20.35 2.32 19.83
C THR A 422 19.99 1.02 19.11
N CYS A 423 20.94 0.49 18.34
CA CYS A 423 20.75 -0.74 17.57
C CYS A 423 20.74 -2.01 18.43
N THR A 424 21.22 -1.91 19.67
CA THR A 424 21.29 -3.02 20.64
C THR A 424 20.12 -3.06 21.61
N PHE A 425 19.30 -2.00 21.68
CA PHE A 425 18.22 -1.90 22.67
C PHE A 425 17.25 -3.09 22.64
N GLU A 426 16.97 -3.59 21.44
CA GLU A 426 15.98 -4.66 21.21
C GLU A 426 16.53 -6.06 21.55
N LYS A 427 17.82 -6.19 21.85
CA LYS A 427 18.47 -7.49 22.08
C LYS A 427 17.90 -8.18 23.31
N GLY A 428 17.42 -9.42 23.13
CA GLY A 428 16.82 -10.20 24.21
C GLY A 428 15.39 -9.79 24.59
N THR A 429 14.78 -8.88 23.82
CA THR A 429 13.40 -8.42 24.05
C THR A 429 12.42 -9.06 23.05
N LYS A 430 11.13 -8.75 23.18
CA LYS A 430 10.08 -9.21 22.24
C LYS A 430 9.82 -8.25 21.06
N TRP A 431 10.60 -7.16 20.95
CA TRP A 431 10.50 -6.20 19.83
C TRP A 431 10.68 -6.89 18.47
N GLY A 432 9.82 -6.53 17.53
CA GLY A 432 9.78 -7.09 16.18
C GLY A 432 9.35 -8.55 16.05
N GLN A 433 9.11 -9.25 17.15
CA GLN A 433 8.70 -10.66 17.15
C GLN A 433 7.25 -10.80 17.57
N GLU A 434 6.96 -10.48 18.83
CA GLU A 434 5.62 -10.61 19.42
C GLU A 434 4.98 -9.27 19.74
N ALA A 435 5.80 -8.24 20.01
CA ALA A 435 5.37 -6.86 20.21
C ALA A 435 5.86 -6.00 19.04
N SER A 436 5.17 -4.89 18.74
CA SER A 436 5.52 -3.86 17.73
C SER A 436 5.41 -4.29 16.25
N TYR A 437 5.94 -3.48 15.32
CA TYR A 437 6.00 -3.82 13.90
C TYR A 437 6.90 -5.04 13.67
N SER A 438 6.41 -6.02 12.94
CA SER A 438 7.07 -7.32 12.79
C SER A 438 8.32 -7.26 11.89
N TYR A 439 9.38 -7.95 12.30
CA TYR A 439 10.61 -8.17 11.53
C TYR A 439 10.61 -9.45 10.69
N VAL A 440 9.52 -10.23 10.74
CA VAL A 440 9.43 -11.54 10.08
C VAL A 440 9.35 -11.40 8.56
N SER A 441 8.72 -10.33 8.07
CA SER A 441 8.57 -10.05 6.64
C SER A 441 9.07 -8.63 6.32
N LEU A 442 9.61 -8.45 5.12
CA LEU A 442 9.96 -7.12 4.59
C LEU A 442 8.73 -6.27 4.27
N LEU A 443 7.53 -6.87 4.21
CA LEU A 443 6.26 -6.16 4.15
C LEU A 443 5.77 -5.92 5.57
N GLU A 444 6.50 -5.12 6.33
CA GLU A 444 6.37 -5.05 7.79
C GLU A 444 4.96 -4.63 8.21
N SER A 445 4.40 -3.64 7.53
CA SER A 445 3.07 -3.12 7.83
C SER A 445 2.00 -4.16 7.52
N THR A 446 1.98 -4.69 6.29
CA THR A 446 1.03 -5.73 5.86
C THR A 446 1.06 -6.95 6.78
N PHE A 447 2.25 -7.44 7.12
CA PHE A 447 2.39 -8.60 7.99
C PHE A 447 2.01 -8.29 9.45
N THR A 448 2.33 -7.10 9.95
CA THR A 448 1.87 -6.65 11.26
C THR A 448 0.35 -6.61 11.33
N GLY A 449 -0.33 -6.08 10.30
CA GLY A 449 -1.79 -6.07 10.19
C GLY A 449 -2.40 -7.46 10.21
N TYR A 450 -1.81 -8.39 9.45
CA TYR A 450 -2.19 -9.81 9.48
C TYR A 450 -2.08 -10.40 10.88
N LEU A 451 -0.96 -10.18 11.58
CA LEU A 451 -0.77 -10.67 12.94
C LEU A 451 -1.76 -10.02 13.93
N LEU A 452 -2.09 -8.74 13.77
CA LEU A 452 -3.10 -8.07 14.60
C LEU A 452 -4.47 -8.74 14.44
N HIS A 453 -4.91 -9.03 13.20
CA HIS A 453 -6.17 -9.74 12.98
C HIS A 453 -6.15 -11.16 13.56
N CYS A 454 -5.04 -11.89 13.42
CA CYS A 454 -4.81 -13.18 14.06
C CYS A 454 -4.83 -13.13 15.60
N ARG A 455 -4.56 -11.97 16.20
CA ARG A 455 -4.65 -11.74 17.66
C ARG A 455 -6.06 -11.33 18.12
N GLY A 456 -7.02 -11.20 17.20
CA GLY A 456 -8.40 -10.83 17.53
C GLY A 456 -8.75 -9.37 17.23
N TRP A 457 -7.78 -8.52 16.89
CA TRP A 457 -8.07 -7.13 16.51
C TRP A 457 -8.88 -7.04 15.21
N ARG A 458 -9.57 -5.91 15.04
CA ARG A 458 -10.28 -5.50 13.84
C ARG A 458 -9.67 -4.21 13.30
N SER A 459 -9.91 -3.93 12.03
CA SER A 459 -9.59 -2.63 11.43
C SER A 459 -10.82 -2.05 10.75
N VAL A 460 -10.75 -0.76 10.45
CA VAL A 460 -11.78 -0.03 9.69
C VAL A 460 -11.15 0.52 8.41
N TYR A 461 -11.88 0.47 7.32
CA TYR A 461 -11.55 1.16 6.08
C TYR A 461 -12.38 2.44 5.93
N LEU A 462 -11.73 3.59 5.70
CA LEU A 462 -12.41 4.81 5.30
C LEU A 462 -11.92 5.23 3.91
N TYR A 463 -12.83 5.22 2.94
CA TYR A 463 -12.60 5.79 1.62
C TYR A 463 -13.27 7.17 1.57
N PRO A 464 -12.50 8.27 1.69
CA PRO A 464 -13.05 9.61 1.79
C PRO A 464 -13.48 10.16 0.43
N LYS A 465 -14.36 11.17 0.41
CA LYS A 465 -14.75 11.88 -0.82
C LYS A 465 -13.61 12.73 -1.38
N LYS A 466 -12.89 13.45 -0.50
CA LYS A 466 -11.63 14.13 -0.82
C LYS A 466 -10.49 13.21 -0.39
N PRO A 467 -9.47 12.93 -1.22
CA PRO A 467 -8.31 12.14 -0.80
C PRO A 467 -7.68 12.75 0.45
N CYS A 468 -7.57 11.98 1.54
CA CYS A 468 -6.96 12.47 2.77
C CYS A 468 -5.43 12.50 2.69
N PHE A 469 -4.86 11.55 1.98
CA PHE A 469 -3.43 11.43 1.74
C PHE A 469 -3.19 11.32 0.25
N LEU A 470 -2.21 12.06 -0.25
CA LEU A 470 -1.79 12.03 -1.64
C LEU A 470 -0.29 11.81 -1.70
N GLY A 471 0.15 10.90 -2.56
CA GLY A 471 1.58 10.72 -2.81
C GLY A 471 1.95 10.50 -4.25
N CYS A 472 3.16 10.00 -4.47
CA CYS A 472 3.73 9.80 -5.80
C CYS A 472 3.78 8.31 -6.16
N THR A 473 3.22 7.96 -7.33
CA THR A 473 3.33 6.62 -7.89
C THR A 473 4.49 6.53 -8.89
N THR A 474 4.95 5.31 -9.17
CA THR A 474 5.95 5.05 -10.20
C THR A 474 5.37 5.32 -11.59
N VAL A 475 6.15 5.97 -12.46
CA VAL A 475 5.73 6.34 -13.83
C VAL A 475 6.39 5.49 -14.93
N ASP A 476 7.15 4.47 -14.55
CA ASP A 476 7.85 3.58 -15.49
C ASP A 476 7.77 2.10 -15.12
N MET A 477 8.00 1.23 -16.11
CA MET A 477 7.86 -0.21 -15.95
C MET A 477 8.95 -0.79 -15.03
N LYS A 478 10.16 -0.24 -15.04
CA LYS A 478 11.28 -0.78 -14.26
C LYS A 478 10.99 -0.68 -12.76
N ASP A 479 10.64 0.51 -12.28
CA ASP A 479 10.40 0.74 -10.87
C ASP A 479 9.07 0.12 -10.41
N GLY A 480 8.04 0.15 -11.27
CA GLY A 480 6.76 -0.53 -11.01
C GLY A 480 6.92 -2.05 -10.86
N LEU A 481 7.63 -2.71 -11.78
CA LEU A 481 7.87 -4.16 -11.69
C LEU A 481 8.80 -4.53 -10.53
N LEU A 482 9.81 -3.70 -10.25
CA LEU A 482 10.70 -3.90 -9.10
C LEU A 482 9.93 -3.84 -7.78
N GLN A 483 9.01 -2.87 -7.64
CA GLN A 483 8.15 -2.73 -6.48
C GLN A 483 7.24 -3.95 -6.32
N LEU A 484 6.56 -4.34 -7.40
CA LEU A 484 5.65 -5.47 -7.38
C LEU A 484 6.38 -6.80 -7.09
N MET A 485 7.56 -7.00 -7.66
CA MET A 485 8.40 -8.18 -7.38
C MET A 485 8.72 -8.30 -5.88
N LYS A 486 9.04 -7.20 -5.19
CA LYS A 486 9.31 -7.21 -3.74
C LYS A 486 8.06 -7.59 -2.95
N TRP A 487 6.91 -7.04 -3.33
CA TRP A 487 5.63 -7.39 -2.71
C TRP A 487 5.33 -8.87 -2.91
N SER A 488 5.45 -9.37 -4.12
CA SER A 488 5.24 -10.79 -4.44
C SER A 488 6.17 -11.72 -3.66
N SER A 489 7.46 -11.37 -3.55
CA SER A 489 8.45 -12.12 -2.77
C SER A 489 8.06 -12.19 -1.29
N GLY A 490 7.71 -11.06 -0.68
CA GLY A 490 7.28 -11.02 0.73
C GLY A 490 5.98 -11.78 0.99
N LEU A 491 5.01 -11.69 0.06
CA LEU A 491 3.71 -12.37 0.15
C LEU A 491 3.85 -13.90 0.05
N ILE A 492 4.64 -14.39 -0.92
CA ILE A 492 4.90 -15.84 -1.07
C ILE A 492 5.73 -16.38 0.08
N GLN A 493 6.67 -15.59 0.62
CA GLN A 493 7.41 -15.99 1.81
C GLN A 493 6.46 -16.23 2.99
N VAL A 494 5.43 -15.39 3.17
CA VAL A 494 4.39 -15.61 4.18
C VAL A 494 3.56 -16.86 3.86
N ALA A 495 3.12 -17.02 2.61
CA ALA A 495 2.33 -18.16 2.15
C ALA A 495 2.99 -19.51 2.47
N LEU A 496 4.31 -19.58 2.32
CA LEU A 496 5.14 -20.78 2.54
C LEU A 496 5.74 -20.89 3.94
N SER A 497 5.39 -19.98 4.86
CA SER A 497 5.90 -19.98 6.24
C SER A 497 4.93 -20.65 7.21
N ARG A 498 5.36 -20.79 8.48
CA ARG A 498 4.46 -21.17 9.58
C ARG A 498 3.29 -20.22 9.80
N PHE A 499 3.33 -19.03 9.20
CA PHE A 499 2.28 -18.00 9.26
C PHE A 499 1.37 -18.01 8.03
N SER A 500 1.31 -19.12 7.29
CA SER A 500 0.42 -19.26 6.13
C SER A 500 -1.04 -18.99 6.53
N PRO A 501 -1.81 -18.24 5.72
CA PRO A 501 -3.24 -18.03 5.98
C PRO A 501 -4.05 -19.33 6.10
N PHE A 502 -3.64 -20.41 5.40
CA PHE A 502 -4.37 -21.69 5.43
C PHE A 502 -4.04 -22.60 6.61
N THR A 503 -3.02 -22.29 7.40
CA THR A 503 -2.71 -23.02 8.63
C THR A 503 -2.88 -22.11 9.83
N TYR A 504 -2.00 -21.13 9.98
CA TYR A 504 -2.02 -20.16 11.06
C TYR A 504 -3.26 -19.26 11.01
N GLY A 505 -3.62 -18.76 9.83
CA GLY A 505 -4.77 -17.85 9.65
C GLY A 505 -6.10 -18.50 10.01
N ILE A 506 -6.44 -19.64 9.40
CA ILE A 506 -7.69 -20.38 9.66
C ILE A 506 -7.81 -20.78 11.14
N SER A 507 -6.70 -21.09 11.81
CA SER A 507 -6.73 -21.42 13.24
C SER A 507 -7.06 -20.23 14.16
N ARG A 508 -7.01 -18.99 13.66
CA ARG A 508 -7.09 -17.75 14.46
C ARG A 508 -8.10 -16.72 13.95
N MET A 509 -8.61 -16.89 12.73
CA MET A 509 -9.52 -15.96 12.07
C MET A 509 -10.65 -16.73 11.38
N SER A 510 -11.70 -16.02 10.96
CA SER A 510 -12.75 -16.64 10.15
C SER A 510 -12.18 -17.14 8.82
N ILE A 511 -12.85 -18.14 8.24
CA ILE A 511 -12.49 -18.70 6.93
C ILE A 511 -12.47 -17.59 5.88
N LEU A 512 -13.48 -16.72 5.85
CA LEU A 512 -13.55 -15.61 4.88
C LEU A 512 -12.38 -14.63 5.02
N GLN A 513 -12.03 -14.20 6.24
CA GLN A 513 -10.88 -13.30 6.43
C GLN A 513 -9.58 -14.01 6.02
N SER A 514 -9.45 -15.30 6.34
CA SER A 514 -8.29 -16.12 5.96
C SER A 514 -8.19 -16.31 4.45
N MET A 515 -9.32 -16.41 3.74
CA MET A 515 -9.38 -16.45 2.28
C MET A 515 -8.92 -15.13 1.65
N CYS A 516 -9.31 -13.96 2.20
CA CYS A 516 -8.79 -12.67 1.73
C CYS A 516 -7.25 -12.59 1.84
N TYR A 517 -6.69 -12.98 2.99
CA TYR A 517 -5.24 -13.07 3.16
C TYR A 517 -4.61 -14.16 2.28
N GLY A 518 -5.30 -15.29 2.09
CA GLY A 518 -4.91 -16.36 1.17
C GLY A 518 -4.79 -15.84 -0.26
N PHE A 519 -5.80 -15.14 -0.76
CA PHE A 519 -5.76 -14.53 -2.09
C PHE A 519 -4.53 -13.63 -2.25
N LEU A 520 -4.26 -12.76 -1.29
CA LEU A 520 -3.13 -11.82 -1.38
C LEU A 520 -1.78 -12.53 -1.32
N THR A 521 -1.63 -13.51 -0.43
CA THR A 521 -0.36 -14.22 -0.25
C THR A 521 -0.05 -15.19 -1.39
N PHE A 522 -1.08 -15.78 -2.00
CA PHE A 522 -0.96 -16.70 -3.13
C PHE A 522 -1.14 -16.04 -4.50
N SER A 523 -1.59 -14.79 -4.61
CA SER A 523 -1.74 -14.11 -5.91
C SER A 523 -0.48 -14.13 -6.78
N PRO A 524 0.76 -14.13 -6.25
CA PRO A 524 1.91 -14.24 -7.13
C PRO A 524 1.97 -15.58 -7.87
N THR A 525 1.37 -16.67 -7.37
CA THR A 525 1.35 -17.96 -8.10
C THR A 525 0.55 -17.90 -9.40
N TYR A 526 -0.19 -16.81 -9.65
CA TYR A 526 -0.86 -16.54 -10.92
C TYR A 526 0.10 -16.53 -12.11
N PHE A 527 1.39 -16.26 -11.90
CA PHE A 527 2.39 -16.34 -12.98
C PHE A 527 2.39 -17.71 -13.65
N LEU A 528 2.27 -18.79 -12.87
CA LEU A 528 2.35 -20.16 -13.37
C LEU A 528 1.15 -20.50 -14.26
N ALA A 529 -0.06 -20.08 -13.85
CA ALA A 529 -1.26 -20.23 -14.66
C ALA A 529 -1.12 -19.45 -15.98
N ASN A 530 -0.64 -18.21 -15.94
CA ASN A 530 -0.42 -17.41 -17.15
C ASN A 530 0.64 -18.01 -18.07
N TRP A 531 1.73 -18.56 -17.53
CA TRP A 531 2.76 -19.24 -18.34
C TRP A 531 2.21 -20.49 -19.02
N LEU A 532 1.49 -21.35 -18.29
CA LEU A 532 0.90 -22.55 -18.87
C LEU A 532 -0.11 -22.20 -19.96
N HIS A 533 -0.97 -21.20 -19.73
CA HIS A 533 -1.95 -20.74 -20.70
C HIS A 533 -1.34 -19.94 -21.88
N GLY A 534 -0.13 -19.39 -21.72
CA GLY A 534 0.63 -18.68 -22.75
C GLY A 534 1.62 -19.57 -23.54
N ILE A 535 1.81 -20.83 -23.13
CA ILE A 535 2.69 -21.80 -23.79
C ILE A 535 1.89 -22.96 -24.39
N VAL A 536 1.05 -23.62 -23.58
CA VAL A 536 0.44 -24.90 -23.95
C VAL A 536 -0.56 -24.76 -25.10
N PRO A 537 -1.55 -23.82 -25.04
CA PRO A 537 -2.44 -23.60 -26.18
C PRO A 537 -1.72 -23.23 -27.47
N GLN A 538 -0.62 -22.48 -27.37
CA GLN A 538 0.17 -21.98 -28.50
C GLN A 538 0.90 -23.11 -29.19
N LEU A 539 1.64 -23.93 -28.44
CA LEU A 539 2.34 -25.10 -29.00
C LEU A 539 1.37 -26.11 -29.61
N CYS A 540 0.22 -26.34 -28.96
CA CYS A 540 -0.82 -27.20 -29.51
C CYS A 540 -1.46 -26.59 -30.76
N PHE A 541 -1.61 -25.25 -30.85
CA PHE A 541 -2.13 -24.58 -32.03
C PHE A 541 -1.20 -24.77 -33.23
N LEU A 542 0.11 -24.60 -33.01
CA LEU A 542 1.15 -24.87 -34.00
C LEU A 542 1.15 -26.33 -34.46
N SER A 543 0.91 -27.26 -33.53
CA SER A 543 0.93 -28.71 -33.80
C SER A 543 -0.40 -29.25 -34.36
N GLY A 544 -1.44 -28.40 -34.45
CA GLY A 544 -2.77 -28.82 -34.89
C GLY A 544 -3.48 -29.76 -33.92
N ILE A 545 -3.14 -29.71 -32.62
CA ILE A 545 -3.70 -30.55 -31.56
C ILE A 545 -4.81 -29.76 -30.85
N PRO A 546 -6.07 -30.22 -30.90
CA PRO A 546 -7.18 -29.53 -30.25
C PRO A 546 -7.12 -29.68 -28.73
N LEU A 547 -7.19 -28.54 -28.01
CA LEU A 547 -7.28 -28.50 -26.55
C LEU A 547 -8.68 -28.15 -26.02
N TYR A 548 -9.59 -27.79 -26.91
CA TYR A 548 -10.92 -27.31 -26.57
C TYR A 548 -11.97 -28.06 -27.40
N PRO A 549 -13.24 -28.11 -26.96
CA PRO A 549 -14.30 -28.71 -27.74
C PRO A 549 -14.44 -28.03 -29.11
N LYS A 550 -14.86 -28.81 -30.12
CA LYS A 550 -15.24 -28.27 -31.44
C LYS A 550 -16.34 -27.21 -31.29
N VAL A 551 -16.35 -26.20 -32.16
CA VAL A 551 -17.36 -25.11 -32.11
C VAL A 551 -18.79 -25.63 -32.22
N SER A 552 -19.02 -26.71 -32.97
CA SER A 552 -20.34 -27.37 -33.06
C SER A 552 -20.74 -28.15 -31.80
N SER A 553 -19.78 -28.43 -30.91
CA SER A 553 -20.05 -29.17 -29.68
C SER A 553 -20.78 -28.28 -28.67
N PRO A 554 -21.85 -28.77 -28.02
CA PRO A 554 -22.48 -28.06 -26.91
C PRO A 554 -21.51 -27.68 -25.79
N TRP A 555 -20.44 -28.47 -25.60
CA TRP A 555 -19.41 -28.20 -24.60
C TRP A 555 -18.59 -26.94 -24.89
N PHE A 556 -18.50 -26.50 -26.15
CA PHE A 556 -17.80 -25.25 -26.49
C PHE A 556 -18.44 -24.05 -25.78
N VAL A 557 -19.77 -24.04 -25.66
CA VAL A 557 -20.52 -22.99 -24.96
C VAL A 557 -20.08 -22.88 -23.50
N VAL A 558 -19.76 -23.98 -22.82
CA VAL A 558 -19.29 -23.98 -21.43
C VAL A 558 -17.96 -23.23 -21.30
N PHE A 559 -17.01 -23.50 -22.20
CA PHE A 559 -15.71 -22.83 -22.22
C PHE A 559 -15.84 -21.35 -22.60
N ALA A 560 -16.62 -21.04 -23.63
CA ALA A 560 -16.88 -19.68 -24.07
C ALA A 560 -17.57 -18.85 -22.98
N ALA A 561 -18.58 -19.43 -22.30
CA ALA A 561 -19.30 -18.78 -21.22
C ALA A 561 -18.38 -18.51 -20.01
N ALA A 562 -17.53 -19.48 -19.61
CA ALA A 562 -16.59 -19.28 -18.51
C ALA A 562 -15.62 -18.10 -18.76
N TYR A 563 -15.15 -17.94 -20.00
CA TYR A 563 -14.31 -16.81 -20.39
C TYR A 563 -15.11 -15.50 -20.45
N ALA A 564 -16.28 -15.51 -21.09
CA ALA A 564 -17.14 -14.34 -21.21
C ALA A 564 -17.58 -13.81 -19.84
N PHE A 565 -17.95 -14.68 -18.89
CA PHE A 565 -18.30 -14.28 -17.53
C PHE A 565 -17.13 -13.64 -16.79
N SER A 566 -15.91 -14.18 -16.93
CA SER A 566 -14.72 -13.57 -16.33
C SER A 566 -14.46 -12.16 -16.87
N VAL A 567 -14.57 -11.98 -18.19
CA VAL A 567 -14.42 -10.67 -18.84
C VAL A 567 -15.51 -9.70 -18.41
N CYS A 568 -16.77 -10.14 -18.39
CA CYS A 568 -17.91 -9.34 -17.97
C CYS A 568 -17.82 -8.95 -16.49
N GLN A 569 -17.35 -9.86 -15.62
CA GLN A 569 -17.15 -9.56 -14.20
C GLN A 569 -16.09 -8.48 -14.02
N HIS A 570 -14.94 -8.60 -14.68
CA HIS A 570 -13.90 -7.56 -14.59
C HIS A 570 -14.38 -6.22 -15.17
N LEU A 571 -15.08 -6.23 -16.31
CA LEU A 571 -15.67 -5.01 -16.87
C LEU A 571 -16.69 -4.36 -15.92
N TYR A 572 -17.53 -5.16 -15.25
CA TYR A 572 -18.46 -4.69 -14.23
C TYR A 572 -17.73 -4.06 -13.04
N GLU A 573 -16.65 -4.70 -12.56
CA GLU A 573 -15.81 -4.16 -11.50
C GLU A 573 -15.20 -2.80 -11.86
N VAL A 574 -14.64 -2.68 -13.07
CA VAL A 574 -14.10 -1.42 -13.60
C VAL A 574 -15.19 -0.36 -13.66
N TYR A 575 -16.37 -0.69 -14.18
CA TYR A 575 -17.51 0.23 -14.21
C TYR A 575 -17.94 0.69 -12.80
N CYS A 576 -18.01 -0.23 -11.83
CA CYS A 576 -18.35 0.09 -10.45
C CYS A 576 -17.36 1.04 -9.77
N THR A 577 -16.11 1.09 -10.23
CA THR A 577 -15.09 2.02 -9.73
C THR A 577 -15.03 3.33 -10.52
N GLY A 578 -15.95 3.54 -11.46
CA GLY A 578 -15.97 4.71 -12.34
C GLY A 578 -14.94 4.66 -13.48
N GLY A 579 -14.38 3.48 -13.75
CA GLY A 579 -13.47 3.25 -14.87
C GLY A 579 -14.20 3.15 -16.21
N SER A 580 -13.45 3.38 -17.29
CA SER A 580 -13.94 3.28 -18.67
C SER A 580 -13.59 1.92 -19.29
N ILE A 581 -14.13 1.61 -20.48
CA ILE A 581 -13.68 0.43 -21.26
C ILE A 581 -12.16 0.50 -21.53
N ARG A 582 -11.61 1.71 -21.70
CA ARG A 582 -10.17 1.90 -21.86
C ARG A 582 -9.41 1.55 -20.58
N THR A 583 -9.98 1.86 -19.42
CA THR A 583 -9.43 1.47 -18.11
C THR A 583 -9.40 -0.05 -17.99
N TRP A 584 -10.50 -0.74 -18.33
CA TRP A 584 -10.56 -2.20 -18.36
C TRP A 584 -9.50 -2.81 -19.26
N TRP A 585 -9.35 -2.27 -20.49
CA TRP A 585 -8.30 -2.71 -21.41
C TRP A 585 -6.88 -2.47 -20.89
N ASN A 586 -6.64 -1.37 -20.17
CA ASN A 586 -5.35 -1.10 -19.54
C ASN A 586 -5.08 -2.09 -18.40
N GLU A 587 -6.04 -2.32 -17.51
CA GLU A 587 -5.94 -3.24 -16.38
C GLU A 587 -5.68 -4.69 -16.84
N GLU A 588 -6.37 -5.15 -17.89
CA GLU A 588 -6.09 -6.46 -18.52
C GLU A 588 -4.65 -6.56 -19.01
N ARG A 589 -4.19 -5.55 -19.78
CA ARG A 589 -2.84 -5.56 -20.36
C ARG A 589 -1.76 -5.57 -19.30
N ILE A 590 -1.80 -4.62 -18.37
CA ILE A 590 -0.77 -4.51 -17.34
C ILE A 590 -0.85 -5.68 -16.36
N GLY A 591 -2.05 -6.24 -16.11
CA GLY A 591 -2.25 -7.42 -15.29
C GLY A 591 -1.49 -8.64 -15.82
N VAL A 592 -1.59 -8.92 -17.13
CA VAL A 592 -0.84 -10.02 -17.76
C VAL A 592 0.67 -9.74 -17.72
N MET A 593 1.10 -8.51 -18.03
CA MET A 593 2.52 -8.14 -17.98
C MET A 593 3.10 -8.35 -16.58
N ARG A 594 2.42 -7.84 -15.54
CA ARG A 594 2.79 -8.00 -14.12
C ARG A 594 2.84 -9.47 -13.70
N ALA A 595 1.87 -10.28 -14.14
CA ALA A 595 1.80 -11.71 -13.83
C ALA A 595 2.95 -12.49 -14.45
N VAL A 596 3.26 -12.27 -15.73
CA VAL A 596 4.34 -12.99 -16.43
C VAL A 596 5.73 -12.59 -15.91
N THR A 597 5.88 -11.34 -15.45
CA THR A 597 7.18 -10.76 -15.06
C THR A 597 7.35 -10.69 -13.53
N ALA A 598 6.84 -9.65 -12.87
CA ALA A 598 7.08 -9.37 -11.46
C ALA A 598 6.67 -10.51 -10.53
N TYR A 599 5.54 -11.17 -10.79
CA TYR A 599 5.09 -12.31 -9.97
C TYR A 599 6.00 -13.52 -10.12
N PHE A 600 6.47 -13.81 -11.34
CA PHE A 600 7.48 -14.83 -11.61
C PHE A 600 8.78 -14.53 -10.85
N PHE A 601 9.33 -13.33 -11.01
CA PHE A 601 10.58 -12.94 -10.34
C PHE A 601 10.44 -12.88 -8.81
N GLY A 602 9.27 -12.50 -8.29
CA GLY A 602 8.98 -12.56 -6.86
C GLY A 602 9.00 -13.99 -6.31
N CYS A 603 8.39 -14.94 -7.03
CA CYS A 603 8.45 -16.36 -6.67
C CYS A 603 9.87 -16.92 -6.80
N LEU A 604 10.58 -16.58 -7.87
CA LEU A 604 11.96 -17.00 -8.09
C LEU A 604 12.90 -16.47 -6.99
N ASP A 605 12.73 -15.23 -6.54
CA ASP A 605 13.49 -14.63 -5.45
C ASP A 605 13.34 -15.42 -4.14
N VAL A 606 12.14 -15.92 -3.83
CA VAL A 606 11.92 -16.79 -2.66
C VAL A 606 12.65 -18.13 -2.82
N VAL A 607 12.61 -18.74 -4.01
CA VAL A 607 13.33 -20.00 -4.28
C VAL A 607 14.84 -19.78 -4.15
N MET A 608 15.39 -18.72 -4.75
CA MET A 608 16.82 -18.38 -4.67
C MET A 608 17.28 -18.11 -3.24
N LYS A 609 16.46 -17.43 -2.42
CA LYS A 609 16.74 -17.24 -0.99
C LYS A 609 16.74 -18.55 -0.21
N LYS A 610 15.78 -19.45 -0.47
CA LYS A 610 15.73 -20.77 0.17
C LYS A 610 16.92 -21.66 -0.20
N LEU A 611 17.42 -21.54 -1.43
CA LEU A 611 18.62 -22.25 -1.90
C LEU A 611 19.94 -21.59 -1.45
N GLY A 612 19.88 -20.47 -0.72
CA GLY A 612 21.08 -19.75 -0.24
C GLY A 612 21.86 -19.00 -1.33
N VAL A 613 21.32 -18.90 -2.55
CA VAL A 613 21.96 -18.27 -3.71
C VAL A 613 21.81 -16.74 -3.68
N ALA A 614 20.71 -16.24 -3.11
CA ALA A 614 20.44 -14.81 -3.01
C ALA A 614 20.37 -14.34 -1.55
N LYS A 615 21.07 -13.23 -1.24
CA LYS A 615 20.86 -12.49 0.02
C LYS A 615 19.62 -11.60 -0.10
N ALA A 616 18.96 -11.35 1.03
CA ALA A 616 17.88 -10.37 1.08
C ALA A 616 18.41 -8.96 0.76
N ASN A 617 18.13 -8.46 -0.45
CA ASN A 617 18.49 -7.12 -0.88
C ASN A 617 17.23 -6.26 -1.01
N PHE A 618 17.06 -5.28 -0.12
CA PHE A 618 16.02 -4.27 -0.25
C PHE A 618 16.63 -3.05 -0.93
N ARG A 619 16.29 -2.83 -2.20
CA ARG A 619 16.62 -1.58 -2.90
C ARG A 619 15.44 -0.63 -2.77
N LEU A 620 15.66 0.62 -2.37
CA LEU A 620 14.62 1.65 -2.41
C LEU A 620 14.21 1.92 -3.86
N THR A 621 12.91 2.11 -4.10
CA THR A 621 12.37 2.64 -5.37
C THR A 621 12.70 4.12 -5.46
N ASN A 622 12.92 4.62 -6.68
CA ASN A 622 13.12 6.05 -6.87
C ASN A 622 11.76 6.75 -6.74
N LYS A 623 11.71 7.80 -5.93
CA LYS A 623 10.52 8.63 -5.75
C LYS A 623 10.62 9.96 -6.50
N ALA A 624 11.81 10.32 -6.98
CA ALA A 624 11.98 11.47 -7.85
C ALA A 624 11.26 11.28 -9.20
N ILE A 625 10.47 12.28 -9.59
CA ILE A 625 9.73 12.27 -10.85
C ILE A 625 10.67 12.63 -12.01
N ASP A 626 10.83 11.69 -12.95
CA ASP A 626 11.47 11.93 -14.23
C ASP A 626 10.44 12.49 -15.24
N LYS A 627 10.66 13.74 -15.67
CA LYS A 627 9.73 14.45 -16.55
C LYS A 627 9.55 13.76 -17.91
N GLU A 628 10.60 13.19 -18.48
CA GLU A 628 10.51 12.53 -19.80
C GLU A 628 9.64 11.26 -19.70
N LYS A 629 9.80 10.51 -18.62
CA LYS A 629 9.00 9.31 -18.37
C LYS A 629 7.54 9.65 -18.08
N LEU A 630 7.30 10.73 -17.32
CA LEU A 630 5.95 11.24 -17.06
C LEU A 630 5.24 11.63 -18.37
N GLU A 631 5.92 12.33 -19.28
CA GLU A 631 5.35 12.69 -20.59
C GLU A 631 4.97 11.45 -21.42
N LYS A 632 5.80 10.40 -21.44
CA LYS A 632 5.46 9.11 -22.08
C LYS A 632 4.22 8.48 -21.46
N TYR A 633 4.12 8.53 -20.13
CA TYR A 633 2.98 8.00 -19.39
C TYR A 633 1.69 8.76 -19.68
N GLU A 634 1.73 10.09 -19.80
CA GLU A 634 0.60 10.92 -20.21
C GLU A 634 0.12 10.59 -21.64
N GLN A 635 1.07 10.32 -22.54
CA GLN A 635 0.80 9.86 -23.91
C GLN A 635 0.27 8.41 -23.99
N GLY A 636 0.21 7.69 -22.87
CA GLY A 636 -0.25 6.30 -22.82
C GLY A 636 0.74 5.31 -23.43
N LYS A 637 2.05 5.62 -23.38
CA LYS A 637 3.13 4.74 -23.84
C LYS A 637 3.89 4.15 -22.66
N PHE A 638 4.17 2.86 -22.75
CA PHE A 638 5.02 2.17 -21.78
C PHE A 638 6.48 2.62 -21.93
N ASP A 639 7.13 2.86 -20.81
CA ASP A 639 8.58 3.07 -20.74
C ASP A 639 9.24 1.79 -20.20
N PHE A 640 9.94 1.09 -21.09
CA PHE A 640 10.65 -0.15 -20.78
C PHE A 640 12.14 0.07 -20.45
N GLN A 641 12.62 1.31 -20.44
CA GLN A 641 14.04 1.62 -20.28
C GLN A 641 14.58 1.08 -18.96
N GLY A 642 15.59 0.20 -19.04
CA GLY A 642 16.21 -0.43 -17.88
C GLY A 642 15.38 -1.54 -17.21
N ALA A 643 14.24 -1.92 -17.82
CA ALA A 643 13.44 -3.09 -17.43
C ALA A 643 13.82 -4.36 -18.20
N ASP A 644 14.88 -4.34 -19.02
CA ASP A 644 15.22 -5.39 -20.00
C ASP A 644 15.17 -6.80 -19.41
N LYS A 645 15.80 -6.98 -18.23
CA LYS A 645 15.85 -8.27 -17.54
C LYS A 645 14.48 -8.75 -17.06
N PHE A 646 13.61 -7.83 -16.61
CA PHE A 646 12.25 -8.16 -16.20
C PHE A 646 11.38 -8.56 -17.40
N MET A 647 11.65 -7.98 -18.57
CA MET A 647 10.83 -8.19 -19.78
C MET A 647 11.16 -9.49 -20.51
N VAL A 648 12.31 -10.14 -20.25
CA VAL A 648 12.75 -11.37 -20.95
C VAL A 648 11.65 -12.45 -21.01
N PRO A 649 10.99 -12.85 -19.89
CA PRO A 649 9.96 -13.89 -19.97
C PRO A 649 8.77 -13.50 -20.84
N LEU A 650 8.35 -12.23 -20.76
CA LEU A 650 7.24 -11.72 -21.56
C LEU A 650 7.59 -11.69 -23.05
N ILE A 651 8.80 -11.22 -23.40
CA ILE A 651 9.30 -11.23 -24.77
C ILE A 651 9.31 -12.65 -25.35
N ILE A 652 9.84 -13.63 -24.59
CA ILE A 652 9.88 -15.03 -25.01
C ILE A 652 8.46 -15.55 -25.30
N LEU A 653 7.51 -15.31 -24.39
CA LEU A 653 6.13 -15.74 -24.59
C LEU A 653 5.45 -15.04 -25.78
N THR A 654 5.70 -13.75 -25.97
CA THR A 654 5.16 -12.99 -27.11
C THR A 654 5.70 -13.51 -28.44
N VAL A 655 7.01 -13.74 -28.55
CA VAL A 655 7.63 -14.31 -29.76
C VAL A 655 7.15 -15.74 -30.00
N LEU A 656 7.08 -16.57 -28.95
CA LEU A 656 6.53 -17.92 -29.04
C LEU A 656 5.09 -17.91 -29.57
N ASN A 657 4.23 -17.05 -29.01
CA ASN A 657 2.85 -16.92 -29.46
C ASN A 657 2.76 -16.43 -30.90
N LEU A 658 3.61 -15.50 -31.34
CA LEU A 658 3.65 -15.04 -32.73
C LEU A 658 4.02 -16.16 -33.71
N VAL A 659 5.09 -16.92 -33.41
CA VAL A 659 5.51 -18.07 -34.24
C VAL A 659 4.41 -19.13 -34.30
N CYS A 660 3.84 -19.46 -33.13
CA CYS A 660 2.75 -20.43 -33.05
C CYS A 660 1.48 -19.96 -33.75
N PHE A 661 1.18 -18.66 -33.72
CA PHE A 661 0.03 -18.07 -34.41
C PHE A 661 0.15 -18.24 -35.92
N ILE A 662 1.31 -17.88 -36.49
CA ILE A 662 1.56 -18.01 -37.94
C ILE A 662 1.44 -19.47 -38.38
N GLY A 663 2.07 -20.40 -37.63
CA GLY A 663 2.01 -21.82 -37.95
C GLY A 663 0.63 -22.45 -37.70
N GLY A 664 -0.08 -22.04 -36.66
CA GLY A 664 -1.44 -22.54 -36.38
C GLY A 664 -2.47 -22.06 -37.40
N VAL A 665 -2.35 -20.81 -37.88
CA VAL A 665 -3.18 -20.29 -38.97
C VAL A 665 -2.96 -21.09 -40.26
N LYS A 666 -1.72 -21.55 -40.53
CA LYS A 666 -1.46 -22.48 -41.64
C LYS A 666 -2.29 -23.77 -41.48
N ASN A 667 -2.33 -24.37 -40.30
CA ASN A 667 -3.15 -25.58 -40.06
C ASN A 667 -4.65 -25.30 -40.28
N VAL A 668 -5.13 -24.15 -39.82
CA VAL A 668 -6.54 -23.74 -40.00
C VAL A 668 -6.91 -23.58 -41.47
N ILE A 669 -6.08 -22.88 -42.25
CA ILE A 669 -6.36 -22.55 -43.65
C ILE A 669 -6.13 -23.77 -44.57
N PHE A 670 -4.98 -24.44 -44.44
CA PHE A 670 -4.57 -25.49 -45.38
C PHE A 670 -5.10 -26.88 -45.01
N GLU A 671 -5.30 -27.18 -43.72
CA GLU A 671 -5.84 -28.48 -43.28
C GLU A 671 -7.35 -28.43 -42.96
N GLY A 672 -7.99 -27.25 -43.05
CA GLY A 672 -9.43 -27.09 -42.83
C GLY A 672 -9.87 -27.28 -41.36
N LYS A 673 -8.96 -27.21 -40.39
CA LYS A 673 -9.21 -27.51 -38.97
C LYS A 673 -9.79 -26.34 -38.15
N LEU A 674 -10.52 -25.42 -38.79
CA LEU A 674 -11.07 -24.24 -38.12
C LEU A 674 -11.98 -24.63 -36.95
N GLU A 675 -12.85 -25.63 -37.14
CA GLU A 675 -13.83 -26.06 -36.14
C GLU A 675 -13.17 -26.59 -34.86
N GLU A 676 -12.00 -27.23 -34.98
CA GLU A 676 -11.25 -27.87 -33.90
C GLU A 676 -10.32 -26.88 -33.18
N LEU A 677 -9.75 -25.92 -33.92
CA LEU A 677 -8.70 -25.02 -33.43
C LEU A 677 -9.19 -23.59 -33.17
N PHE A 678 -10.50 -23.32 -33.33
CA PHE A 678 -11.08 -21.98 -33.19
C PHE A 678 -10.76 -21.31 -31.84
N ALA A 679 -10.89 -22.04 -30.73
CA ALA A 679 -10.58 -21.50 -29.40
C ALA A 679 -9.10 -21.09 -29.28
N GLN A 680 -8.19 -21.90 -29.80
CA GLN A 680 -6.75 -21.61 -29.80
C GLN A 680 -6.41 -20.40 -30.67
N LEU A 681 -7.07 -20.27 -31.83
CA LEU A 681 -6.96 -19.09 -32.69
C LEU A 681 -7.38 -17.82 -31.95
N LEU A 682 -8.52 -17.85 -31.24
CA LEU A 682 -9.00 -16.70 -30.45
C LEU A 682 -8.05 -16.35 -29.30
N ILE A 683 -7.61 -17.35 -28.52
CA ILE A 683 -6.69 -17.15 -27.40
C ILE A 683 -5.35 -16.57 -27.88
N SER A 684 -4.80 -17.11 -28.96
CA SER A 684 -3.53 -16.65 -29.52
C SER A 684 -3.66 -15.23 -30.07
N SER A 685 -4.77 -14.90 -30.74
CA SER A 685 -5.09 -13.54 -31.20
C SER A 685 -5.19 -12.56 -30.04
N TRP A 686 -5.89 -12.95 -28.96
CA TRP A 686 -6.06 -12.13 -27.77
C TRP A 686 -4.71 -11.81 -27.09
N ILE A 687 -3.81 -12.80 -27.00
CA ILE A 687 -2.46 -12.58 -26.44
C ILE A 687 -1.64 -11.63 -27.31
N LEU A 688 -1.74 -11.71 -28.64
CA LEU A 688 -1.08 -10.73 -29.53
C LEU A 688 -1.60 -9.31 -29.30
N LEU A 689 -2.91 -9.14 -29.12
CA LEU A 689 -3.51 -7.83 -28.84
C LEU A 689 -3.04 -7.27 -27.49
N ILE A 690 -3.00 -8.11 -26.45
CA ILE A 690 -2.52 -7.70 -25.12
C ILE A 690 -1.04 -7.32 -25.15
N THR A 691 -0.22 -8.10 -25.86
CA THR A 691 1.24 -7.93 -25.91
C THR A 691 1.72 -7.01 -27.04
N TYR A 692 0.80 -6.37 -27.76
CA TYR A 692 1.11 -5.43 -28.84
C TYR A 692 2.14 -4.34 -28.46
N PRO A 693 2.09 -3.71 -27.27
CA PRO A 693 3.11 -2.72 -26.90
C PRO A 693 4.54 -3.27 -26.83
N VAL A 694 4.69 -4.57 -26.55
CA VAL A 694 6.01 -5.25 -26.56
C VAL A 694 6.44 -5.53 -28.00
N LEU A 695 5.49 -5.89 -28.89
CA LEU A 695 5.75 -6.07 -30.32
C LEU A 695 6.18 -4.77 -31.00
N GLU A 696 5.57 -3.64 -30.62
CA GLU A 696 5.88 -2.33 -31.17
C GLU A 696 7.36 -1.94 -30.94
N GLU A 697 7.96 -2.35 -29.83
CA GLU A 697 9.39 -2.11 -29.54
C GLU A 697 10.35 -2.90 -30.45
N PHE A 698 9.90 -4.01 -31.06
CA PHE A 698 10.71 -4.75 -32.05
C PHE A 698 10.64 -4.14 -33.45
N ILE A 699 9.69 -3.24 -33.70
CA ILE A 699 9.58 -2.55 -34.99
C ILE A 699 10.64 -1.45 -35.02
N PRO A 700 11.58 -1.45 -35.98
CA PRO A 700 12.58 -0.41 -36.08
C PRO A 700 11.86 0.95 -36.18
N LYS A 701 12.07 1.82 -35.20
CA LYS A 701 11.58 3.20 -35.24
C LYS A 701 12.30 3.88 -36.41
N LYS A 702 11.67 3.93 -37.59
CA LYS A 702 12.18 4.70 -38.74
C LYS A 702 12.40 6.14 -38.24
N GLY A 703 13.61 6.65 -38.51
CA GLY A 703 14.20 7.83 -37.87
C GLY A 703 13.23 8.95 -37.53
N LYS A 704 13.28 9.38 -36.26
CA LYS A 704 12.91 10.74 -35.89
C LYS A 704 14.13 11.64 -36.00
#